data_AF-A0ABD3TMJ2-F1
#
_entry.id   AF-A0ABD3TMJ2-F1
#
_cell.length_a   1.000
_cell.length_b   1.000
_cell.length_c   1.000
_cell.angle_alpha   90.00
_cell.angle_beta   90.00
_cell.angle_gamma   90.00
#
_symmetry.space_group_name_H-M   'P 1'
#
loop_
_entity.id
_entity.type
_entity.pdbx_description
1 polymer ?
#
loop_
_entity_poly.entity_id
_entity_poly.type
_entity_poly.pdbx_seq_one_letter_code
_entity_poly.pdbx_strand_id
1 'polypeptide(L)'
;MADTKRTFRSPSKTSTEDVDRDSLEPDIESSVTDPSSGNNKQRKPNDVDWTEVNKRLRQHGLQPLKFLHPADVQHLGGNVICLDAPGGKIARENYIALIADCDRRQDLVQELILTNNQLKDDVARQSAMTEKYFGKMKDLKIMLESSRARVQEMEKSASKSSQRSSSHSPSRSVSTEDPEKLENTKAAILARCKQLEYKCEAQERELERQKNKIRKMAAEAEKRSSRQQQVFQEFKKRTSRAHNVMDEKLLDVIDSYEKQIQNLQRELEYFRSRDTSDVERPEGFSDTDSTSFLSVPETSDNLKDLIRGYEKTIKDQNHQIKKLAETKDLIQLDMGSRPEVKDYRASQLRIKKLEKLLSLHNIGIPGERKVIDPFRLKRKFSTRVDDLEFLPLDLCHHYIKGICAEFEIDDLEEMLPRIQKLSSDLDSIQICEDFCHNVQDLVNSRDALSDTNRKTRLGSPKRLCLTSGMLDHLMSILENWKQDEDDLEELQLSLNRLSERVAPWLKIHLTGEPSVSKIITAMDKLTYDDDVKAEKENKDRISRTVLENIVQHIQTLFDIPSISGIYARMNDVYTKLGEVHNVLNTLKNLLGLSPTCKSSAIVDAVGRLFTAHQSTTVKQLKQLLQTEDLDGIIRRLEEHSEFFPAFYEIMNRLFEILDVRRMDQVIPAVRALKMLTN
;
A
#
# COMPACT_ATOMS: atom_id res chain seq x y z
N MET A 1 24.53 -14.59 48.82
CA MET A 1 24.78 -16.03 48.63
C MET A 1 24.78 -16.31 47.14
N ALA A 2 25.79 -17.07 46.69
CA ALA A 2 26.10 -17.54 45.32
C ALA A 2 26.43 -16.44 44.28
N ASP A 3 27.70 -16.08 44.12
CA ASP A 3 28.75 -16.70 43.29
C ASP A 3 28.51 -16.60 41.77
N THR A 4 29.31 -15.77 41.10
CA THR A 4 29.48 -15.83 39.65
C THR A 4 30.97 -15.71 39.32
N LYS A 5 31.57 -16.87 39.03
CA LYS A 5 32.94 -17.04 38.53
C LYS A 5 33.09 -16.33 37.18
N ARG A 6 34.14 -15.53 37.06
CA ARG A 6 34.56 -14.83 35.85
C ARG A 6 35.65 -15.67 35.17
N THR A 7 35.31 -16.36 34.08
CA THR A 7 36.28 -17.03 33.20
C THR A 7 36.74 -16.05 32.12
N PHE A 8 38.02 -15.70 32.14
CA PHE A 8 38.72 -14.99 31.08
C PHE A 8 38.94 -15.94 29.89
N ARG A 9 38.58 -15.53 28.68
CA ARG A 9 38.95 -16.20 27.42
C ARG A 9 39.63 -15.18 26.52
N SER A 10 40.88 -15.47 26.17
CA SER A 10 41.78 -14.72 25.30
C SER A 10 41.27 -14.66 23.85
N PRO A 11 41.59 -13.62 23.05
CA PRO A 11 41.41 -13.68 21.61
C PRO A 11 42.71 -14.14 20.90
N SER A 12 42.51 -15.10 20.00
CA SER A 12 43.45 -15.68 19.06
C SER A 12 43.63 -14.83 17.81
N LYS A 13 44.82 -14.97 17.20
CA LYS A 13 45.29 -14.41 15.93
C LYS A 13 44.63 -15.06 14.70
N THR A 14 44.42 -14.29 13.64
CA THR A 14 44.41 -14.62 12.18
C THR A 14 44.53 -13.27 11.44
N SER A 15 45.59 -12.91 10.69
CA SER A 15 45.98 -13.31 9.31
C SER A 15 44.81 -13.15 8.31
N THR A 16 44.86 -12.54 7.12
CA THR A 16 45.88 -11.95 6.21
C THR A 16 45.11 -11.43 4.98
N GLU A 17 45.61 -10.41 4.26
CA GLU A 17 45.46 -10.09 2.80
C GLU A 17 45.91 -8.61 2.62
N ASP A 18 47.10 -8.28 2.10
CA ASP A 18 47.53 -8.16 0.68
C ASP A 18 46.60 -7.21 -0.11
N VAL A 19 47.00 -6.10 -0.75
CA VAL A 19 48.07 -5.77 -1.73
C VAL A 19 48.17 -4.21 -1.75
N ASP A 20 49.32 -3.53 -1.82
CA ASP A 20 49.95 -3.05 -3.06
C ASP A 20 51.33 -2.42 -2.80
N ARG A 21 52.19 -2.54 -3.81
CA ARG A 21 53.65 -2.29 -3.83
C ARG A 21 53.97 -1.07 -4.71
N ASP A 22 55.24 -0.66 -4.64
CA ASP A 22 55.98 0.34 -5.46
C ASP A 22 55.95 1.79 -4.95
N SER A 23 57.05 2.55 -4.88
CA SER A 23 58.46 2.33 -5.24
C SER A 23 59.31 3.49 -4.69
N LEU A 24 60.65 3.29 -4.69
CA LEU A 24 61.77 4.27 -4.70
C LEU A 24 62.69 4.34 -3.46
N GLU A 25 63.65 3.40 -3.52
CA GLU A 25 65.12 3.49 -3.40
C GLU A 25 65.90 4.23 -2.28
N PRO A 26 67.11 3.70 -1.92
CA PRO A 26 67.95 4.15 -0.80
C PRO A 26 69.29 4.81 -1.21
N ASP A 27 69.86 5.67 -0.35
CA ASP A 27 71.25 6.14 -0.44
C ASP A 27 72.02 5.77 0.86
N ILE A 28 72.90 4.77 0.81
CA ILE A 28 74.37 4.86 0.74
C ILE A 28 75.03 5.46 2.01
N GLU A 29 75.44 4.59 2.94
CA GLU A 29 76.54 4.87 3.88
C GLU A 29 77.86 4.42 3.25
N SER A 30 78.72 5.38 2.91
CA SER A 30 80.08 5.14 2.46
C SER A 30 81.08 5.24 3.61
N SER A 31 81.77 4.14 3.83
CA SER A 31 83.03 4.04 4.57
C SER A 31 84.15 4.78 3.85
N VAL A 32 84.83 5.71 4.52
CA VAL A 32 86.17 6.18 4.14
C VAL A 32 87.02 6.32 5.41
N THR A 33 87.98 5.41 5.56
CA THR A 33 89.25 5.53 6.29
C THR A 33 90.12 6.58 5.59
N ASP A 34 90.84 7.48 6.26
CA ASP A 34 92.21 7.32 6.79
C ASP A 34 92.79 8.74 7.08
N PRO A 35 94.04 8.96 7.57
CA PRO A 35 94.62 8.60 8.86
C PRO A 35 95.38 9.80 9.52
N SER A 36 96.08 9.53 10.62
CA SER A 36 97.08 10.38 11.30
C SER A 36 96.57 11.43 12.31
N SER A 37 96.72 11.14 13.60
CA SER A 37 97.90 11.59 14.35
C SER A 37 97.85 11.00 15.76
N GLY A 38 99.00 10.53 16.23
CA GLY A 38 99.13 9.78 17.45
C GLY A 38 98.66 10.53 18.69
N ASN A 39 97.90 9.84 19.53
CA ASN A 39 98.20 9.73 20.95
C ASN A 39 97.27 8.69 21.58
N ASN A 40 97.82 7.49 21.80
CA ASN A 40 97.32 6.56 22.81
C ASN A 40 97.45 7.24 24.20
N LYS A 41 96.51 8.12 24.54
CA LYS A 41 96.24 8.48 25.93
C LYS A 41 95.13 7.57 26.39
N GLN A 42 95.50 6.63 27.27
CA GLN A 42 94.62 5.81 28.08
C GLN A 42 93.33 6.58 28.43
N ARG A 43 92.17 6.11 27.96
CA ARG A 43 90.86 6.59 28.45
C ARG A 43 90.84 6.35 29.95
N LYS A 44 90.95 7.44 30.72
CA LYS A 44 90.90 7.40 32.17
C LYS A 44 89.49 6.98 32.61
N PRO A 45 89.34 6.29 33.76
CA PRO A 45 88.05 5.79 34.26
C PRO A 45 86.95 6.87 34.39
N ASN A 46 87.31 8.15 34.47
CA ASN A 46 86.35 9.26 34.57
C ASN A 46 85.51 9.49 33.30
N ASP A 47 85.97 9.12 32.10
CA ASP A 47 85.20 9.32 30.85
C ASP A 47 84.12 8.24 30.64
N VAL A 48 84.38 7.01 31.10
CA VAL A 48 83.46 5.87 31.00
C VAL A 48 82.23 6.10 31.90
N ASP A 49 82.46 6.74 33.03
CA ASP A 49 81.48 7.00 34.07
C ASP A 49 80.33 7.95 33.65
N TRP A 50 80.55 8.87 32.70
CA TRP A 50 79.54 9.83 32.24
C TRP A 50 78.80 9.40 30.97
N THR A 51 79.19 8.27 30.37
CA THR A 51 78.55 7.74 29.16
C THR A 51 77.07 7.42 29.37
N GLU A 52 76.71 6.86 30.53
CA GLU A 52 75.33 6.51 30.87
C GLU A 52 74.45 7.75 31.07
N VAL A 53 74.98 8.82 31.68
CA VAL A 53 74.27 10.10 31.81
C VAL A 53 74.05 10.72 30.44
N ASN A 54 75.07 10.77 29.60
CA ASN A 54 74.96 11.29 28.23
C ASN A 54 74.00 10.47 27.36
N LYS A 55 73.92 9.16 27.55
CA LYS A 55 72.94 8.29 26.88
C LYS A 55 71.51 8.61 27.32
N ARG A 56 71.26 8.75 28.63
CA ARG A 56 69.94 9.12 29.15
C ARG A 56 69.51 10.53 28.75
N LEU A 57 70.44 11.49 28.77
CA LEU A 57 70.17 12.85 28.28
C LEU A 57 69.73 12.83 26.82
N ARG A 58 70.41 12.06 25.95
CA ARG A 58 70.00 11.91 24.54
C ARG A 58 68.64 11.24 24.38
N GLN A 59 68.31 10.24 25.19
CA GLN A 59 66.98 9.59 25.18
C GLN A 59 65.86 10.59 25.52
N HIS A 60 66.16 11.58 26.34
CA HIS A 60 65.28 12.71 26.68
C HIS A 60 65.40 13.91 25.71
N GLY A 61 66.12 13.76 24.58
CA GLY A 61 66.30 14.81 23.58
C GLY A 61 67.24 15.95 23.99
N LEU A 62 68.00 15.78 25.08
CA LEU A 62 68.95 16.77 25.59
C LEU A 62 70.37 16.55 25.04
N GLN A 63 71.13 17.63 24.92
CA GLN A 63 72.50 17.57 24.43
C GLN A 63 73.43 16.83 25.42
N PRO A 64 74.36 15.99 24.92
CA PRO A 64 75.32 15.30 25.77
C PRO A 64 76.36 16.28 26.35
N LEU A 65 76.78 16.04 27.58
CA LEU A 65 77.86 16.76 28.24
C LEU A 65 79.19 16.48 27.51
N LYS A 66 79.92 17.55 27.17
CA LYS A 66 81.24 17.50 26.55
C LYS A 66 82.31 17.76 27.62
N PHE A 67 83.29 16.86 27.73
CA PHE A 67 84.42 17.01 28.65
C PHE A 67 85.64 17.53 27.88
N LEU A 68 86.31 18.54 28.42
CA LEU A 68 87.50 19.16 27.84
C LEU A 68 88.74 18.69 28.61
N HIS A 69 89.86 18.51 27.92
CA HIS A 69 91.11 18.11 28.57
C HIS A 69 91.64 19.29 29.42
N PRO A 70 92.24 19.06 30.61
CA PRO A 70 92.71 20.14 31.50
C PRO A 70 93.69 21.14 30.86
N ALA A 71 94.40 20.72 29.80
CA ALA A 71 95.27 21.59 29.01
C ALA A 71 94.49 22.56 28.09
N ASP A 72 93.31 22.15 27.62
CA ASP A 72 92.48 22.94 26.70
C ASP A 72 91.67 24.01 27.45
N VAL A 73 91.44 23.81 28.75
CA VAL A 73 90.71 24.74 29.63
C VAL A 73 91.45 26.08 29.78
N GLN A 74 92.79 26.10 29.65
CA GLN A 74 93.59 27.33 29.78
C GLN A 74 93.32 28.36 28.67
N HIS A 75 92.75 27.93 27.54
CA HIS A 75 92.47 28.79 26.38
C HIS A 75 90.99 29.21 26.27
N LEU A 76 90.11 28.75 27.16
CA LEU A 76 88.69 29.06 27.15
C LEU A 76 88.34 30.04 28.27
N GLY A 77 88.04 31.28 27.89
CA GLY A 77 87.55 32.32 28.80
C GLY A 77 86.21 31.95 29.43
N GLY A 78 86.21 31.69 30.74
CA GLY A 78 85.07 31.89 31.66
C GLY A 78 83.92 30.88 31.68
N ASN A 79 83.74 30.02 30.66
CA ASN A 79 82.56 29.14 30.55
C ASN A 79 82.86 27.65 30.77
N VAL A 80 83.74 27.30 31.72
CA VAL A 80 84.07 25.89 32.04
C VAL A 80 83.96 25.66 33.55
N ILE A 81 83.21 24.63 33.95
CA ILE A 81 83.06 24.23 35.35
C ILE A 81 84.05 23.11 35.64
N CYS A 82 85.05 23.37 36.47
CA CYS A 82 86.02 22.38 36.93
C CYS A 82 85.52 21.70 38.20
N LEU A 83 85.23 20.40 38.13
CA LEU A 83 84.85 19.59 39.29
C LEU A 83 86.00 18.67 39.67
N ASP A 84 86.23 18.51 40.98
CA ASP A 84 87.12 17.49 41.50
C ASP A 84 86.49 16.10 41.34
N ALA A 85 87.29 15.03 41.44
CA ALA A 85 86.81 13.66 41.26
C ALA A 85 85.59 13.28 42.16
N PRO A 86 85.56 13.62 43.47
CA PRO A 86 84.38 13.36 44.30
C PRO A 86 83.18 14.25 43.94
N GLY A 87 83.37 15.54 43.63
CA GLY A 87 82.30 16.44 43.20
C GLY A 87 81.68 16.02 41.86
N GLY A 88 82.48 15.50 40.93
CA GLY A 88 82.00 14.92 39.68
C GLY A 88 81.16 13.66 39.90
N LYS A 89 81.53 12.79 40.85
CA LYS A 89 80.74 11.61 41.20
C LYS A 89 79.38 11.99 41.79
N ILE A 90 79.34 12.96 42.71
CA ILE A 90 78.11 13.47 43.32
C ILE A 90 77.21 14.12 42.26
N ALA A 91 77.78 14.94 41.38
CA ALA A 91 77.05 15.55 40.28
C ALA A 91 76.40 14.49 39.38
N ARG A 92 77.14 13.43 39.03
CA ARG A 92 76.64 12.31 38.23
C ARG A 92 75.46 11.61 38.91
N GLU A 93 75.60 11.25 40.18
CA GLU A 93 74.54 10.60 40.96
C GLU A 93 73.29 11.50 41.03
N ASN A 94 73.46 12.81 41.22
CA ASN A 94 72.37 13.77 41.19
C ASN A 94 71.70 13.85 39.81
N TYR A 95 72.45 13.87 38.71
CA TYR A 95 71.86 13.85 37.36
C TYR A 95 71.08 12.57 37.09
N ILE A 96 71.60 11.41 37.48
CA ILE A 96 70.89 10.13 37.34
C ILE A 96 69.60 10.14 38.18
N ALA A 97 69.68 10.59 39.43
CA ALA A 97 68.52 10.69 40.30
C ALA A 97 67.47 11.67 39.75
N LEU A 98 67.90 12.81 39.21
CA LEU A 98 66.99 13.81 38.64
C LEU A 98 66.32 13.32 37.36
N ILE A 99 67.05 12.63 36.47
CA ILE A 99 66.47 12.02 35.27
C ILE A 99 65.45 10.95 35.66
N ALA A 100 65.80 10.07 36.62
CA ALA A 100 64.87 9.05 37.10
C ALA A 100 63.63 9.67 37.78
N ASP A 101 63.75 10.80 38.44
CA ASP A 101 62.62 11.54 39.00
C ASP A 101 61.77 12.20 37.91
N CYS A 102 62.38 12.70 36.83
CA CYS A 102 61.67 13.17 35.65
C CYS A 102 60.89 12.03 34.96
N ASP A 103 61.49 10.85 34.81
CA ASP A 103 60.82 9.66 34.26
C ASP A 103 59.59 9.27 35.12
N ARG A 104 59.76 9.18 36.44
CA ARG A 104 58.65 8.90 37.36
C ARG A 104 57.55 9.94 37.30
N ARG A 105 57.91 11.22 37.19
CA ARG A 105 56.94 12.32 37.04
C ARG A 105 56.21 12.21 35.71
N GLN A 106 56.89 11.83 34.63
CA GLN A 106 56.28 11.61 33.32
C GLN A 106 55.30 10.43 33.36
N ASP A 107 55.68 9.31 33.97
CA ASP A 107 54.81 8.15 34.17
C ASP A 107 53.56 8.54 34.97
N LEU A 108 53.74 9.26 36.09
CA LEU A 108 52.62 9.74 36.91
C LEU A 108 51.70 10.70 36.13
N VAL A 109 52.26 11.61 35.34
CA VAL A 109 51.47 12.51 34.49
C VAL A 109 50.70 11.69 33.45
N GLN A 110 51.30 10.68 32.84
CA GLN A 110 50.63 9.81 31.89
C GLN A 110 49.50 9.00 32.55
N GLU A 111 49.73 8.43 33.74
CA GLU A 111 48.69 7.77 34.53
C GLU A 111 47.57 8.73 34.93
N LEU A 112 47.90 9.97 35.32
CA LEU A 112 46.91 11.01 35.62
C LEU A 112 46.09 11.39 34.39
N ILE A 113 46.71 11.49 33.20
CA ILE A 113 45.98 11.75 31.95
C ILE A 113 45.04 10.59 31.63
N LEU A 114 45.52 9.34 31.73
CA LEU A 114 44.72 8.15 31.48
C LEU A 114 43.55 8.04 32.46
N THR A 115 43.79 8.23 33.75
CA THR A 115 42.74 8.19 34.78
C THR A 115 41.77 9.37 34.65
N ASN A 116 42.24 10.57 34.30
CA ASN A 116 41.36 11.72 34.04
C ASN A 116 40.44 11.45 32.84
N ASN A 117 40.95 10.86 31.76
CA ASN A 117 40.15 10.48 30.60
C ASN A 117 39.14 9.38 30.96
N GLN A 118 39.54 8.36 31.72
CA GLN A 118 38.61 7.33 32.22
C GLN A 118 37.51 7.94 33.11
N LEU A 119 37.86 8.88 33.99
CA LEU A 119 36.90 9.60 34.84
C LEU A 119 35.95 10.46 34.00
N LYS A 120 36.45 11.13 32.96
CA LYS A 120 35.59 11.86 32.01
C LYS A 120 34.60 10.94 31.33
N ASP A 121 35.04 9.76 30.89
CA ASP A 121 34.16 8.76 30.29
C ASP A 121 33.14 8.19 31.28
N ASP A 122 33.55 7.94 32.53
CA ASP A 122 32.67 7.53 33.62
C ASP A 122 31.60 8.59 33.90
N VAL A 123 32.00 9.87 33.99
CA VAL A 123 31.09 11.00 34.18
C VAL A 123 30.13 11.13 33.01
N ALA A 124 30.60 11.02 31.77
CA ALA A 124 29.75 11.04 30.58
C ALA A 124 28.73 9.89 30.61
N ARG A 125 29.15 8.68 30.95
CA ARG A 125 28.26 7.51 31.10
C ARG A 125 27.23 7.71 32.22
N GLN A 126 27.64 8.19 33.38
CA GLN A 126 26.71 8.48 34.48
C GLN A 126 25.75 9.61 34.15
N SER A 127 26.20 10.65 33.46
CA SER A 127 25.35 11.74 32.98
C SER A 127 24.29 11.22 32.01
N ALA A 128 24.68 10.41 31.02
CA ALA A 128 23.75 9.79 30.08
C ALA A 128 22.73 8.86 30.77
N MET A 129 23.16 8.08 31.77
CA MET A 129 22.24 7.28 32.58
C MET A 129 21.26 8.15 33.37
N THR A 130 21.75 9.23 33.99
CA THR A 130 20.94 10.18 34.76
C THR A 130 19.90 10.85 33.87
N GLU A 131 20.28 11.29 32.67
CA GLU A 131 19.38 11.87 31.68
C GLU A 131 18.29 10.87 31.25
N LYS A 132 18.66 9.59 31.04
CA LYS A 132 17.71 8.52 30.75
C LYS A 132 16.72 8.29 31.91
N TYR A 133 17.19 8.28 33.15
CA TYR A 133 16.29 8.15 34.32
C TYR A 133 15.42 9.39 34.50
N PHE A 134 15.95 10.58 34.25
CA PHE A 134 15.20 11.83 34.30
C PHE A 134 14.09 11.86 33.24
N GLY A 135 14.38 11.42 32.01
CA GLY A 135 13.38 11.23 30.95
C GLY A 135 12.27 10.28 31.39
N LYS A 136 12.61 9.10 31.92
CA LYS A 136 11.63 8.15 32.46
C LYS A 136 10.80 8.73 33.61
N MET A 137 11.40 9.52 34.49
CA MET A 137 10.70 10.19 35.59
C MET A 137 9.72 11.24 35.06
N LYS A 138 10.11 12.01 34.03
CA LYS A 138 9.23 12.98 33.36
C LYS A 138 8.04 12.27 32.70
N ASP A 139 8.28 11.14 32.03
CA ASP A 139 7.22 10.33 31.41
C ASP A 139 6.25 9.76 32.44
N LEU A 140 6.77 9.20 33.53
CA LEU A 140 5.97 8.71 34.66
C LEU A 140 5.14 9.82 35.28
N LYS A 141 5.73 11.00 35.50
CA LYS A 141 5.02 12.17 36.05
C LYS A 141 3.84 12.57 35.18
N ILE A 142 4.01 12.59 33.87
CA ILE A 142 2.93 13.01 32.98
C ILE A 142 1.90 11.91 32.76
N MET A 143 2.29 10.64 32.83
CA MET A 143 1.33 9.54 32.93
C MET A 143 0.48 9.68 34.20
N LEU A 144 1.09 9.98 35.34
CA LEU A 144 0.39 10.18 36.62
C LEU A 144 -0.58 11.37 36.56
N GLU A 145 -0.13 12.52 36.07
CA GLU A 145 -0.99 13.71 35.90
C GLU A 145 -2.16 13.42 34.95
N SER A 146 -1.92 12.67 33.86
CA SER A 146 -3.00 12.27 32.94
C SER A 146 -3.96 11.23 33.49
N SER A 147 -3.50 10.36 34.39
CA SER A 147 -4.34 9.42 35.12
C SER A 147 -5.20 10.18 36.12
N ARG A 148 -4.60 11.11 36.87
CA ARG A 148 -5.29 11.97 37.84
C ARG A 148 -6.38 12.82 37.18
N ALA A 149 -6.11 13.42 36.02
CA ALA A 149 -7.11 14.17 35.27
C ALA A 149 -8.29 13.29 34.81
N ARG A 150 -8.01 12.07 34.36
CA ARG A 150 -9.06 11.09 33.98
C ARG A 150 -9.90 10.62 35.15
N VAL A 151 -9.29 10.35 36.30
CA VAL A 151 -10.03 10.02 37.53
C VAL A 151 -10.94 11.18 37.93
N GLN A 152 -10.46 12.42 37.89
CA GLN A 152 -11.29 13.60 38.15
C GLN A 152 -12.45 13.77 37.14
N GLU A 153 -12.25 13.42 35.87
CA GLU A 153 -13.30 13.44 34.87
C GLU A 153 -14.34 12.34 35.11
N MET A 154 -13.90 11.13 35.48
CA MET A 154 -14.78 10.03 35.87
C MET A 154 -15.56 10.33 37.16
N GLU A 155 -14.93 10.97 38.14
CA GLU A 155 -15.61 11.44 39.36
C GLU A 155 -16.66 12.50 39.04
N LYS A 156 -16.36 13.43 38.12
CA LYS A 156 -17.32 14.45 37.65
C LYS A 156 -18.46 13.82 36.85
N SER A 157 -18.18 12.83 35.99
CA SER A 157 -19.22 12.14 35.22
C SER A 157 -20.08 11.22 36.09
N ALA A 158 -19.50 10.56 37.09
CA ALA A 158 -20.21 9.82 38.12
C ALA A 158 -21.06 10.73 39.03
N SER A 159 -20.56 11.92 39.36
CA SER A 159 -21.35 12.92 40.10
C SER A 159 -22.53 13.45 39.26
N LYS A 160 -22.32 13.65 37.95
CA LYS A 160 -23.38 14.03 37.00
C LYS A 160 -24.41 12.91 36.76
N SER A 161 -23.99 11.64 36.71
CA SER A 161 -24.90 10.50 36.58
C SER A 161 -25.68 10.26 37.87
N SER A 162 -25.06 10.47 39.05
CA SER A 162 -25.72 10.43 40.36
C SER A 162 -26.77 11.55 40.53
N GLN A 163 -26.50 12.76 40.01
CA GLN A 163 -27.53 13.83 39.94
C GLN A 163 -28.68 13.50 38.98
N ARG A 164 -28.41 12.84 37.85
CA ARG A 164 -29.43 12.42 36.87
C ARG A 164 -30.27 11.23 37.31
N SER A 165 -29.83 10.45 38.29
CA SER A 165 -30.52 9.24 38.79
C SER A 165 -31.36 9.48 40.05
N SER A 166 -31.51 10.73 40.51
CA SER A 166 -32.48 11.07 41.56
C SER A 166 -33.93 11.12 41.10
N SER A 167 -34.22 10.97 39.80
CA SER A 167 -35.60 11.10 39.30
C SER A 167 -36.28 9.83 38.82
N HIS A 168 -35.62 8.71 38.47
CA HIS A 168 -36.35 7.49 38.04
C HIS A 168 -35.63 6.20 38.49
N SER A 169 -36.35 5.36 39.23
CA SER A 169 -35.99 3.99 39.62
C SER A 169 -36.65 2.96 38.65
N PRO A 170 -36.55 1.63 38.86
CA PRO A 170 -35.40 0.80 38.49
C PRO A 170 -35.80 -0.46 37.67
N SER A 171 -35.01 -0.88 36.68
CA SER A 171 -35.15 -2.21 36.06
C SER A 171 -33.80 -2.82 35.62
N ARG A 172 -33.39 -3.80 36.44
CA ARG A 172 -32.66 -5.06 36.18
C ARG A 172 -32.77 -5.55 34.72
N SER A 173 -31.78 -6.10 34.01
CA SER A 173 -30.72 -7.08 34.32
C SER A 173 -29.64 -7.09 33.21
N VAL A 174 -28.48 -7.70 33.49
CA VAL A 174 -27.52 -8.42 32.60
C VAL A 174 -26.06 -8.06 32.93
N SER A 175 -25.23 -9.11 33.04
CA SER A 175 -23.76 -9.16 33.20
C SER A 175 -23.17 -9.05 34.62
N THR A 176 -23.10 -10.19 35.31
CA THR A 176 -22.39 -10.40 36.58
C THR A 176 -20.90 -10.77 36.43
N GLU A 177 -20.32 -10.74 35.22
CA GLU A 177 -18.89 -11.08 35.00
C GLU A 177 -17.93 -9.88 34.98
N ASP A 178 -18.45 -8.66 34.84
CA ASP A 178 -17.64 -7.44 34.78
C ASP A 178 -17.19 -6.85 36.15
N PRO A 179 -17.91 -6.99 37.28
CA PRO A 179 -17.49 -6.31 38.51
C PRO A 179 -16.25 -6.95 39.15
N GLU A 180 -16.06 -8.26 39.01
CA GLU A 180 -14.96 -9.00 39.63
C GLU A 180 -13.64 -8.82 38.86
N LYS A 181 -13.70 -8.76 37.52
CA LYS A 181 -12.56 -8.37 36.67
C LYS A 181 -12.20 -6.90 36.90
N LEU A 182 -13.18 -6.03 37.11
CA LEU A 182 -12.96 -4.61 37.40
C LEU A 182 -12.38 -4.40 38.82
N GLU A 183 -12.82 -5.17 39.82
CA GLU A 183 -12.24 -5.19 41.16
C GLU A 183 -10.79 -5.69 41.15
N ASN A 184 -10.53 -6.80 40.45
CA ASN A 184 -9.18 -7.36 40.36
C ASN A 184 -8.20 -6.44 39.63
N THR A 185 -8.64 -5.78 38.56
CA THR A 185 -7.82 -4.77 37.87
C THR A 185 -7.61 -3.52 38.71
N LYS A 186 -8.63 -3.05 39.45
CA LYS A 186 -8.52 -1.94 40.40
C LYS A 186 -7.54 -2.26 41.53
N ALA A 187 -7.61 -3.46 42.11
CA ALA A 187 -6.69 -3.93 43.14
C ALA A 187 -5.24 -4.04 42.62
N ALA A 188 -5.05 -4.58 41.42
CA ALA A 188 -3.73 -4.67 40.79
C ALA A 188 -3.12 -3.29 40.48
N ILE A 189 -3.94 -2.33 40.03
CA ILE A 189 -3.50 -0.95 39.77
C ILE A 189 -3.14 -0.26 41.09
N LEU A 190 -3.95 -0.41 42.15
CA LEU A 190 -3.66 0.16 43.46
C LEU A 190 -2.38 -0.42 44.08
N ALA A 191 -2.16 -1.73 43.97
CA ALA A 191 -0.93 -2.38 44.42
C ALA A 191 0.29 -1.84 43.66
N ARG A 192 0.17 -1.63 42.34
CA ARG A 192 1.23 -1.06 41.50
C ARG A 192 1.48 0.41 41.83
N CYS A 193 0.45 1.20 42.09
CA CYS A 193 0.58 2.58 42.54
C CYS A 193 1.34 2.66 43.87
N LYS A 194 0.95 1.85 44.85
CA LYS A 194 1.62 1.79 46.16
C LYS A 194 3.09 1.35 46.05
N GLN A 195 3.39 0.42 45.16
CA GLN A 195 4.77 -0.01 44.89
C GLN A 195 5.60 1.10 44.23
N LEU A 196 5.00 1.87 43.32
CA LEU A 196 5.66 3.00 42.66
C LEU A 196 5.89 4.15 43.65
N GLU A 197 4.93 4.45 44.52
CA GLU A 197 5.10 5.43 45.60
C GLU A 197 6.28 5.09 46.50
N TYR A 198 6.37 3.84 46.98
CA TYR A 198 7.51 3.41 47.80
C TYR A 198 8.86 3.55 47.07
N LYS A 199 8.89 3.25 45.75
CA LYS A 199 10.11 3.43 44.94
C LYS A 199 10.48 4.90 44.76
N CYS A 200 9.49 5.78 44.56
CA CYS A 200 9.71 7.22 44.48
C CYS A 200 10.25 7.77 45.81
N GLU A 201 9.65 7.40 46.94
CA GLU A 201 10.12 7.82 48.27
C GLU A 201 11.55 7.32 48.57
N ALA A 202 11.88 6.09 48.15
CA ALA A 202 13.23 5.56 48.31
C ALA A 202 14.26 6.32 47.47
N GLN A 203 13.91 6.68 46.23
CA GLN A 203 14.78 7.47 45.35
C GLN A 203 14.93 8.92 45.85
N GLU A 204 13.87 9.52 46.38
CA GLU A 204 13.91 10.85 46.97
C GLU A 204 14.82 10.92 48.21
N ARG A 205 14.77 9.89 49.07
CA ARG A 205 15.70 9.75 50.20
C ARG A 205 17.16 9.64 49.76
N GLU A 206 17.45 8.87 48.71
CA GLU A 206 18.83 8.76 48.21
C GLU A 206 19.30 10.05 47.53
N LEU A 207 18.43 10.74 46.78
CA LEU A 207 18.73 12.06 46.21
C LEU A 207 19.05 13.07 47.32
N GLU A 208 18.26 13.12 48.38
CA GLU A 208 18.52 14.02 49.51
C GLU A 208 19.83 13.64 50.24
N ARG A 209 20.15 12.35 50.35
CA ARG A 209 21.43 11.87 50.88
C ARG A 209 22.61 12.34 50.04
N GLN A 210 22.52 12.21 48.72
CA GLN A 210 23.56 12.65 47.78
C GLN A 210 23.72 14.17 47.77
N LYS A 211 22.62 14.91 47.76
CA LYS A 211 22.61 16.37 47.83
C LYS A 211 23.29 16.88 49.11
N ASN A 212 23.03 16.24 50.25
CA ASN A 212 23.69 16.58 51.51
C ASN A 212 25.19 16.23 51.49
N LYS A 213 25.60 15.15 50.80
CA LYS A 213 27.02 14.84 50.59
C LYS A 213 27.72 15.90 49.74
N ILE A 214 27.10 16.35 48.64
CA ILE A 214 27.66 17.41 47.78
C ILE A 214 27.80 18.72 48.56
N ARG A 215 26.78 19.11 49.32
CA ARG A 215 26.83 20.32 50.17
C ARG A 215 27.98 20.27 51.19
N LYS A 216 28.21 19.11 51.82
CA LYS A 216 29.34 18.93 52.76
C LYS A 216 30.69 19.06 52.04
N MET A 217 30.86 18.40 50.89
CA MET A 217 32.11 18.51 50.10
C MET A 217 32.35 19.95 49.61
N ALA A 218 31.31 20.65 49.18
CA ALA A 218 31.39 22.04 48.77
C ALA A 218 31.83 22.95 49.95
N ALA A 219 31.20 22.79 51.12
CA ALA A 219 31.57 23.54 52.32
C ALA A 219 33.02 23.24 52.79
N GLU A 220 33.48 21.99 52.65
CA GLU A 220 34.87 21.63 52.95
C GLU A 220 35.87 22.19 51.93
N ALA A 221 35.50 22.22 50.63
CA ALA A 221 36.28 22.85 49.58
C ALA A 221 36.41 24.36 49.78
N GLU A 222 35.30 25.03 50.12
CA GLU A 222 35.28 26.45 50.45
C GLU A 222 36.15 26.75 51.68
N LYS A 223 36.01 25.97 52.77
CA LYS A 223 36.90 26.10 53.94
C LYS A 223 38.38 25.92 53.59
N ARG A 224 38.71 24.98 52.69
CA ARG A 224 40.09 24.76 52.22
C ARG A 224 40.60 25.96 51.43
N SER A 225 39.78 26.52 50.55
CA SER A 225 40.09 27.74 49.80
C SER A 225 40.26 28.94 50.74
N SER A 226 39.37 29.14 51.71
CA SER A 226 39.51 30.19 52.72
C SER A 226 40.79 30.04 53.53
N ARG A 227 41.17 28.82 53.94
CA ARG A 227 42.46 28.56 54.61
C ARG A 227 43.64 28.92 53.73
N GLN A 228 43.63 28.51 52.46
CA GLN A 228 44.69 28.83 51.51
C GLN A 228 44.79 30.35 51.28
N GLN A 229 43.66 31.03 51.20
CA GLN A 229 43.61 32.47 51.02
C GLN A 229 44.01 33.23 52.30
N GLN A 230 43.70 32.71 53.49
CA GLN A 230 44.21 33.22 54.75
C GLN A 230 45.73 33.05 54.84
N VAL A 231 46.27 31.88 54.53
CA VAL A 231 47.71 31.64 54.46
C VAL A 231 48.37 32.59 53.47
N PHE A 232 47.77 32.78 52.29
CA PHE A 232 48.25 33.74 51.30
C PHE A 232 48.21 35.19 51.81
N GLN A 233 47.15 35.58 52.52
CA GLN A 233 47.08 36.90 53.15
C GLN A 233 48.08 37.06 54.30
N GLU A 234 48.35 36.01 55.08
CA GLU A 234 49.39 36.00 56.11
C GLU A 234 50.78 36.14 55.48
N PHE A 235 51.05 35.47 54.36
CA PHE A 235 52.26 35.70 53.56
C PHE A 235 52.34 37.14 53.06
N LYS A 236 51.23 37.71 52.57
CA LYS A 236 51.19 39.11 52.10
C LYS A 236 51.36 40.14 53.23
N LYS A 237 50.92 39.82 54.46
CA LYS A 237 51.04 40.68 55.64
C LYS A 237 52.39 40.55 56.35
N ARG A 238 53.21 39.54 56.02
CA ARG A 238 54.58 39.47 56.50
C ARG A 238 55.37 40.61 55.84
N THR A 239 55.72 41.62 56.64
CA THR A 239 56.73 42.61 56.24
C THR A 239 58.06 41.91 56.02
N SER A 240 58.70 42.19 54.87
CA SER A 240 60.00 41.68 54.45
C SER A 240 61.00 41.82 55.61
N ARG A 241 61.33 40.69 56.26
CA ARG A 241 62.41 40.68 57.24
C ARG A 241 63.69 40.57 56.42
N ALA A 242 64.56 41.57 56.52
CA ALA A 242 65.77 41.74 55.70
C ALA A 242 66.82 40.62 55.80
N HIS A 243 66.48 39.44 56.35
CA HIS A 243 67.40 38.31 56.48
C HIS A 243 66.70 36.94 56.51
N ASN A 244 65.70 36.72 55.64
CA ASN A 244 65.05 35.42 55.48
C ASN A 244 65.41 34.79 54.12
N VAL A 245 66.13 33.67 54.16
CA VAL A 245 66.65 32.93 52.99
C VAL A 245 65.55 32.54 51.98
N MET A 246 64.31 32.37 52.44
CA MET A 246 63.17 32.06 51.56
C MET A 246 62.66 33.29 50.80
N ASP A 247 62.71 34.47 51.43
CA ASP A 247 62.31 35.72 50.78
C ASP A 247 63.41 36.17 49.80
N GLU A 248 64.68 35.91 50.12
CA GLU A 248 65.82 36.09 49.21
C GLU A 248 65.69 35.19 47.96
N LYS A 249 65.38 33.91 48.14
CA LYS A 249 65.09 33.01 47.01
C LYS A 249 63.88 33.43 46.18
N LEU A 250 62.86 34.02 46.80
CA LEU A 250 61.70 34.54 46.09
C LEU A 250 62.07 35.81 45.29
N LEU A 251 62.87 36.69 45.88
CA LEU A 251 63.40 37.88 45.22
C LEU A 251 64.32 37.51 44.07
N ASP A 252 65.20 36.51 44.21
CA ASP A 252 66.04 36.01 43.12
C ASP A 252 65.22 35.50 41.92
N VAL A 253 64.11 34.83 42.20
CA VAL A 253 63.18 34.38 41.17
C VAL A 253 62.48 35.58 40.52
N ILE A 254 62.03 36.56 41.31
CA ILE A 254 61.44 37.81 40.79
C ILE A 254 62.45 38.56 39.92
N ASP A 255 63.67 38.76 40.40
CA ASP A 255 64.77 39.42 39.68
C ASP A 255 65.09 38.69 38.38
N SER A 256 65.06 37.35 38.37
CA SER A 256 65.25 36.56 37.15
C SER A 256 64.16 36.82 36.10
N TYR A 257 62.90 36.94 36.53
CA TYR A 257 61.77 37.24 35.65
C TYR A 257 61.75 38.71 35.23
N GLU A 258 62.09 39.64 36.12
CA GLU A 258 62.22 41.06 35.80
C GLU A 258 63.34 41.29 34.78
N LYS A 259 64.47 40.58 34.90
CA LYS A 259 65.58 40.66 33.94
C LYS A 259 65.20 40.07 32.57
N GLN A 260 64.39 39.00 32.55
CA GLN A 260 63.80 38.50 31.30
C GLN A 260 62.85 39.51 30.66
N ILE A 261 61.98 40.14 31.45
CA ILE A 261 61.05 41.18 30.97
C ILE A 261 61.82 42.38 30.42
N GLN A 262 62.85 42.84 31.11
CA GLN A 262 63.70 43.95 30.65
C GLN A 262 64.48 43.59 29.39
N ASN A 263 64.95 42.34 29.23
CA ASN A 263 65.59 41.90 27.99
C ASN A 263 64.60 41.93 26.82
N LEU A 264 63.38 41.41 27.01
CA LEU A 264 62.33 41.44 25.99
C LEU A 264 61.91 42.88 25.64
N GLN A 265 61.86 43.78 26.63
CA GLN A 265 61.59 45.19 26.41
C GLN A 265 62.72 45.89 25.63
N ARG A 266 63.99 45.60 25.96
CA ARG A 266 65.14 46.09 25.19
C ARG A 266 65.17 45.54 23.77
N GLU A 267 64.77 44.28 23.57
CA GLU A 267 64.63 43.71 22.24
C GLU A 267 63.56 44.45 21.44
N LEU A 268 62.39 44.69 22.03
CA LEU A 268 61.32 45.47 21.41
C LEU A 268 61.72 46.93 21.11
N GLU A 269 62.53 47.54 21.97
CA GLU A 269 63.04 48.90 21.77
C GLU A 269 64.16 48.97 20.73
N TYR A 270 64.99 47.93 20.65
CA TYR A 270 65.97 47.74 19.57
C TYR A 270 65.28 47.56 18.21
N PHE A 271 64.19 46.80 18.14
CA PHE A 271 63.39 46.67 16.91
C PHE A 271 62.64 47.97 16.58
N ARG A 272 62.13 48.70 17.58
CA ARG A 272 61.44 49.99 17.38
C ARG A 272 62.39 51.11 16.93
N SER A 273 63.61 51.15 17.44
CA SER A 273 64.61 52.18 17.10
C SER A 273 65.23 52.00 15.71
N ARG A 274 65.01 50.84 15.09
CA ARG A 274 65.49 50.51 13.74
C ARG A 274 64.48 50.87 12.64
N ASP A 275 63.25 51.19 13.01
CA ASP A 275 62.15 51.58 12.10
C ASP A 275 61.95 53.11 11.99
N THR A 276 62.78 53.95 12.63
CA THR A 276 62.59 55.41 12.70
C THR A 276 63.72 56.27 12.11
N SER A 277 64.52 55.75 11.17
CA SER A 277 65.44 56.59 10.39
C SER A 277 65.28 56.30 8.90
N ASP A 278 64.26 56.91 8.28
CA ASP A 278 64.43 57.57 6.99
C ASP A 278 63.20 58.42 6.61
N VAL A 279 63.52 59.48 5.87
CA VAL A 279 62.67 60.40 5.09
C VAL A 279 62.27 61.71 5.76
N GLU A 280 63.12 62.72 5.58
CA GLU A 280 62.71 64.01 5.01
C GLU A 280 63.81 64.57 4.07
N ARG A 281 63.45 64.74 2.79
CA ARG A 281 64.09 65.55 1.72
C ARG A 281 63.71 67.04 1.92
N PRO A 282 64.17 68.05 1.15
CA PRO A 282 65.32 68.20 0.23
C PRO A 282 66.05 69.58 0.38
N GLU A 283 66.99 69.86 -0.54
CA GLU A 283 67.46 71.18 -1.04
C GLU A 283 68.82 71.73 -0.59
N GLY A 284 69.67 71.99 -1.60
CA GLY A 284 70.42 73.25 -1.71
C GLY A 284 71.91 73.27 -1.36
N PHE A 285 72.70 73.66 -2.37
CA PHE A 285 73.91 74.51 -2.28
C PHE A 285 75.32 73.89 -2.05
N SER A 286 76.04 73.79 -3.18
CA SER A 286 77.42 74.24 -3.51
C SER A 286 78.66 73.97 -2.62
N ASP A 287 79.72 73.55 -3.32
CA ASP A 287 81.14 73.97 -3.22
C ASP A 287 81.82 74.03 -1.85
N THR A 288 82.81 73.17 -1.62
CA THR A 288 84.25 73.49 -1.79
C THR A 288 85.14 72.41 -1.18
N ASP A 289 86.34 72.31 -1.75
CA ASP A 289 87.48 71.47 -1.41
C ASP A 289 87.78 71.25 0.08
N SER A 290 88.28 70.05 0.39
CA SER A 290 89.60 69.88 1.01
C SER A 290 90.06 68.42 0.95
N THR A 291 90.99 68.15 0.03
CA THR A 291 92.35 67.59 0.28
C THR A 291 92.49 66.58 1.44
N SER A 292 93.15 65.43 1.36
CA SER A 292 94.17 64.89 0.46
C SER A 292 94.41 63.44 0.91
N PHE A 293 94.96 62.60 0.03
CA PHE A 293 96.13 61.73 0.26
C PHE A 293 96.00 60.30 -0.33
N LEU A 294 96.50 60.22 -1.57
CA LEU A 294 97.32 59.18 -2.19
C LEU A 294 96.89 57.70 -2.15
N SER A 295 96.64 57.22 -3.37
CA SER A 295 96.68 55.87 -3.89
C SER A 295 97.90 55.05 -3.46
N VAL A 296 97.71 53.72 -3.29
CA VAL A 296 98.53 52.60 -3.82
C VAL A 296 97.85 51.25 -3.40
N PRO A 297 98.01 50.16 -4.18
CA PRO A 297 96.99 49.15 -4.45
C PRO A 297 97.18 47.81 -3.70
N GLU A 298 96.28 46.84 -4.00
CA GLU A 298 96.31 45.39 -3.66
C GLU A 298 95.50 44.87 -2.44
N THR A 299 94.57 45.65 -1.88
CA THR A 299 93.54 45.14 -0.93
C THR A 299 92.12 45.10 -1.52
N SER A 300 92.00 45.41 -2.82
CA SER A 300 90.75 45.60 -3.54
C SER A 300 89.84 44.37 -3.52
N ASP A 301 90.38 43.17 -3.67
CA ASP A 301 89.53 42.02 -3.98
C ASP A 301 88.85 41.44 -2.75
N ASN A 302 89.52 41.44 -1.59
CA ASN A 302 88.91 41.03 -0.33
C ASN A 302 87.83 42.02 0.15
N LEU A 303 88.05 43.32 -0.04
CA LEU A 303 87.05 44.34 0.28
C LEU A 303 85.88 44.31 -0.71
N LYS A 304 86.15 44.12 -2.02
CA LYS A 304 85.09 43.96 -3.03
C LYS A 304 84.29 42.68 -2.83
N ASP A 305 84.92 41.59 -2.40
CA ASP A 305 84.24 40.32 -2.11
C ASP A 305 83.41 40.42 -0.84
N LEU A 306 83.90 41.12 0.18
CA LEU A 306 83.15 41.43 1.39
C LEU A 306 81.97 42.36 1.11
N ILE A 307 82.18 43.41 0.29
CA ILE A 307 81.11 44.30 -0.18
C ILE A 307 80.10 43.52 -1.00
N ARG A 308 80.53 42.63 -1.91
CA ARG A 308 79.64 41.77 -2.70
C ARG A 308 78.87 40.76 -1.84
N GLY A 309 79.49 40.30 -0.75
CA GLY A 309 78.85 39.48 0.28
C GLY A 309 77.75 40.25 1.01
N TYR A 310 78.05 41.47 1.48
CA TYR A 310 77.06 42.35 2.10
C TYR A 310 75.96 42.77 1.13
N GLU A 311 76.28 43.10 -0.11
CA GLU A 311 75.30 43.40 -1.17
C GLU A 311 74.39 42.21 -1.44
N LYS A 312 74.94 40.98 -1.44
CA LYS A 312 74.14 39.76 -1.59
C LYS A 312 73.24 39.54 -0.38
N THR A 313 73.76 39.70 0.84
CA THR A 313 72.95 39.61 2.07
C THR A 313 71.84 40.66 2.10
N ILE A 314 72.11 41.89 1.66
CA ILE A 314 71.11 42.96 1.55
C ILE A 314 70.06 42.61 0.50
N LYS A 315 70.46 42.05 -0.65
CA LYS A 315 69.51 41.58 -1.68
C LYS A 315 68.62 40.45 -1.16
N ASP A 316 69.20 39.49 -0.46
CA ASP A 316 68.48 38.35 0.13
C ASP A 316 67.51 38.83 1.23
N GLN A 317 67.95 39.75 2.09
CA GLN A 317 67.10 40.38 3.11
C GLN A 317 65.98 41.22 2.48
N ASN A 318 66.27 42.00 1.45
CA ASN A 318 65.24 42.76 0.72
C ASN A 318 64.23 41.85 0.02
N HIS A 319 64.68 40.72 -0.51
CA HIS A 319 63.79 39.72 -1.08
C HIS A 319 62.91 39.05 0.01
N GLN A 320 63.46 38.81 1.20
CA GLN A 320 62.71 38.31 2.34
C GLN A 320 61.71 39.34 2.88
N ILE A 321 62.09 40.62 2.96
CA ILE A 321 61.19 41.73 3.32
C ILE A 321 60.06 41.83 2.30
N LYS A 322 60.35 41.71 1.00
CA LYS A 322 59.32 41.72 -0.04
C LYS A 322 58.35 40.54 0.09
N LYS A 323 58.86 39.33 0.35
CA LYS A 323 58.00 38.16 0.65
C LYS A 323 57.14 38.37 1.89
N LEU A 324 57.71 38.95 2.95
CA LEU A 324 56.98 39.25 4.19
C LEU A 324 55.94 40.37 3.99
N ALA A 325 56.20 41.33 3.10
CA ALA A 325 55.23 42.34 2.71
C ALA A 325 54.08 41.72 1.91
N GLU A 326 54.39 40.85 0.94
CA GLU A 326 53.38 40.11 0.18
C GLU A 326 52.52 39.21 1.09
N THR A 327 53.12 38.52 2.08
CA THR A 327 52.34 37.74 3.05
C THR A 327 51.55 38.60 4.02
N LYS A 328 52.07 39.76 4.43
CA LYS A 328 51.33 40.73 5.25
C LYS A 328 50.12 41.25 4.50
N ASP A 329 50.26 41.64 3.24
CA ASP A 329 49.17 42.12 2.39
C ASP A 329 48.13 41.02 2.15
N LEU A 330 48.58 39.77 1.95
CA LEU A 330 47.69 38.61 1.83
C LEU A 330 46.92 38.34 3.13
N ILE A 331 47.58 38.39 4.29
CA ILE A 331 46.94 38.23 5.61
C ILE A 331 45.97 39.39 5.86
N GLN A 332 46.30 40.60 5.45
CA GLN A 332 45.44 41.76 5.61
C GLN A 332 44.19 41.67 4.73
N LEU A 333 44.32 41.14 3.51
CA LEU A 333 43.18 40.81 2.65
C LEU A 333 42.32 39.68 3.26
N ASP A 334 42.94 38.66 3.85
CA ASP A 334 42.24 37.57 4.56
C ASP A 334 41.55 38.06 5.84
N MET A 335 42.13 39.02 6.56
CA MET A 335 41.46 39.66 7.70
C MET A 335 40.26 40.50 7.27
N GLY A 336 40.34 41.17 6.11
CA GLY A 336 39.25 41.96 5.54
C GLY A 336 38.11 41.12 4.94
N SER A 337 38.39 39.90 4.50
CA SER A 337 37.40 38.96 3.96
C SER A 337 36.71 38.11 5.03
N ARG A 338 37.23 38.09 6.26
CA ARG A 338 36.67 37.33 7.38
C ARG A 338 35.36 37.96 7.88
N PRO A 339 34.28 37.17 8.05
CA PRO A 339 33.03 37.65 8.62
C PRO A 339 33.25 38.28 10.02
N GLU A 340 32.69 39.45 10.26
CA GLU A 340 32.82 40.14 11.55
C GLU A 340 32.01 39.39 12.63
N VAL A 341 32.32 39.58 13.91
CA VAL A 341 31.56 38.96 15.03
C VAL A 341 30.06 39.28 14.96
N LYS A 342 29.70 40.42 14.36
CA LYS A 342 28.31 40.80 14.11
C LYS A 342 27.65 39.92 13.06
N ASP A 343 28.35 39.55 12.00
CA ASP A 343 27.87 38.64 10.94
C ASP A 343 27.71 37.22 11.46
N TYR A 344 28.64 36.78 12.33
CA TYR A 344 28.50 35.50 13.02
C TYR A 344 27.28 35.49 13.96
N ARG A 345 27.05 36.57 14.72
CA ARG A 345 25.85 36.71 15.57
C ARG A 345 24.56 36.75 14.76
N ALA A 346 24.54 37.47 13.64
CA ALA A 346 23.40 37.51 12.73
C ALA A 346 23.13 36.14 12.10
N SER A 347 24.18 35.43 11.68
CA SER A 347 24.10 34.06 11.16
C SER A 347 23.62 33.08 12.22
N GLN A 348 24.11 33.17 13.46
CA GLN A 348 23.63 32.39 14.61
C GLN A 348 22.16 32.65 14.91
N LEU A 349 21.71 33.90 14.86
CA LEU A 349 20.29 34.26 15.03
C LEU A 349 19.43 33.69 13.88
N ARG A 350 19.94 33.74 12.64
CA ARG A 350 19.27 33.15 11.48
C ARG A 350 19.19 31.63 11.60
N ILE A 351 20.27 30.98 12.01
CA ILE A 351 20.33 29.53 12.28
C ILE A 351 19.32 29.17 13.36
N LYS A 352 19.28 29.86 14.51
CA LYS A 352 18.28 29.61 15.56
C LYS A 352 16.83 29.80 15.10
N LYS A 353 16.57 30.78 14.21
CA LYS A 353 15.25 30.96 13.60
C LYS A 353 14.91 29.82 12.65
N LEU A 354 15.87 29.39 11.84
CA LEU A 354 15.71 28.25 10.93
C LEU A 354 15.54 26.94 11.70
N GLU A 355 16.32 26.67 12.75
CA GLU A 355 16.14 25.54 13.66
C GLU A 355 14.77 25.55 14.33
N LYS A 356 14.27 26.72 14.72
CA LYS A 356 12.91 26.88 15.25
C LYS A 356 11.85 26.56 14.19
N LEU A 357 12.04 26.97 12.94
CA LEU A 357 11.15 26.61 11.83
C LEU A 357 11.25 25.12 11.48
N LEU A 358 12.45 24.55 11.39
CA LEU A 358 12.68 23.13 11.12
C LEU A 358 12.12 22.24 12.22
N SER A 359 12.20 22.65 13.50
CA SER A 359 11.60 21.93 14.63
C SER A 359 10.07 22.07 14.70
N LEU A 360 9.50 23.16 14.18
CA LEU A 360 8.06 23.32 13.96
C LEU A 360 7.60 22.40 12.81
N HIS A 361 8.37 22.31 11.72
CA HIS A 361 8.04 21.52 10.53
C HIS A 361 8.60 20.08 10.54
N ASN A 362 9.24 19.61 11.62
CA ASN A 362 9.82 18.27 11.76
C ASN A 362 10.78 17.81 10.64
N ILE A 363 11.45 18.75 9.96
CA ILE A 363 12.51 18.43 9.00
C ILE A 363 13.78 18.16 9.81
N GLY A 364 14.14 16.87 9.94
CA GLY A 364 15.35 16.45 10.65
C GLY A 364 16.60 16.78 9.83
N ILE A 365 17.58 17.43 10.46
CA ILE A 365 18.92 17.60 9.88
C ILE A 365 19.56 16.20 9.83
N PRO A 366 20.13 15.75 8.69
CA PRO A 366 20.74 14.43 8.57
C PRO A 366 21.81 14.21 9.66
N GLY A 367 21.60 13.21 10.53
CA GLY A 367 22.54 12.83 11.59
C GLY A 367 22.12 13.19 13.03
N GLU A 368 21.09 14.02 13.22
CA GLU A 368 20.57 14.35 14.55
C GLU A 368 19.47 13.37 14.97
N ARG A 369 19.63 12.67 16.10
CA ARG A 369 18.60 11.76 16.61
C ARG A 369 17.37 12.59 17.00
N LYS A 370 16.24 12.36 16.33
CA LYS A 370 14.94 12.98 16.66
C LYS A 370 14.69 12.83 18.16
N VAL A 371 14.78 13.92 18.92
CA VAL A 371 14.27 13.98 20.29
C VAL A 371 12.75 14.02 20.17
N ILE A 372 12.14 12.82 20.13
CA ILE A 372 10.68 12.68 20.14
C ILE A 372 10.23 13.08 21.54
N ASP A 373 9.70 14.30 21.66
CA ASP A 373 9.07 14.76 22.90
C ASP A 373 7.83 13.89 23.18
N PRO A 374 7.81 13.08 24.26
CA PRO A 374 6.74 12.11 24.55
C PRO A 374 5.37 12.77 24.82
N PHE A 375 5.30 14.10 24.85
CA PHE A 375 4.07 14.88 25.03
C PHE A 375 3.52 15.53 23.76
N ARG A 376 4.21 15.40 22.61
CA ARG A 376 3.71 15.93 21.33
C ARG A 376 2.36 15.34 20.93
N LEU A 377 2.11 14.06 21.24
CA LEU A 377 0.84 13.35 20.94
C LEU A 377 -0.38 13.91 21.70
N LYS A 378 -0.19 14.79 22.70
CA LYS A 378 -1.29 15.39 23.49
C LYS A 378 -1.58 16.85 23.18
N ARG A 379 -0.74 17.54 22.38
CA ARG A 379 -1.13 18.86 21.86
C ARG A 379 -2.24 18.63 20.85
N LYS A 380 -3.42 19.22 21.09
CA LYS A 380 -4.49 19.26 20.10
C LYS A 380 -4.03 20.22 19.01
N PHE A 381 -3.45 19.66 17.95
CA PHE A 381 -3.23 20.39 16.72
C PHE A 381 -4.58 20.51 16.01
N SER A 382 -4.84 21.66 15.40
CA SER A 382 -5.99 21.80 14.53
C SER A 382 -5.88 20.79 13.39
N THR A 383 -6.92 20.00 13.17
CA THR A 383 -7.01 19.02 12.07
C THR A 383 -7.85 19.57 10.92
N ARG A 384 -8.08 20.89 10.89
CA ARG A 384 -8.75 21.55 9.77
C ARG A 384 -7.81 21.53 8.56
N VAL A 385 -8.39 21.39 7.37
CA VAL A 385 -7.65 21.34 6.11
C VAL A 385 -6.81 22.62 5.91
N ASP A 386 -7.34 23.77 6.29
CA ASP A 386 -6.65 25.07 6.21
C ASP A 386 -5.38 25.16 7.09
N ASP A 387 -5.31 24.34 8.14
CA ASP A 387 -4.23 24.34 9.13
C ASP A 387 -3.18 23.23 8.87
N LEU A 388 -3.31 22.48 7.76
CA LEU A 388 -2.42 21.35 7.40
C LEU A 388 -0.95 21.77 7.28
N GLU A 389 -0.67 22.99 6.81
CA GLU A 389 0.70 23.53 6.68
C GLU A 389 1.42 23.69 8.03
N PHE A 390 0.64 23.82 9.11
CA PHE A 390 1.14 23.98 10.48
C PHE A 390 1.10 22.65 11.26
N LEU A 391 0.62 21.57 10.64
CA LEU A 391 0.52 20.26 11.28
C LEU A 391 1.88 19.53 11.23
N PRO A 392 2.35 18.94 12.36
CA PRO A 392 3.61 18.20 12.36
C PRO A 392 3.56 17.00 11.41
N LEU A 393 4.62 16.81 10.59
CA LEU A 393 4.72 15.74 9.59
C LEU A 393 4.49 14.33 10.15
N ASP A 394 4.93 14.04 11.39
CA ASP A 394 4.72 12.72 11.98
C ASP A 394 3.22 12.46 12.28
N LEU A 395 2.45 13.51 12.58
CA LEU A 395 0.99 13.42 12.74
C LEU A 395 0.30 13.30 11.38
N CYS A 396 0.76 14.05 10.37
CA CYS A 396 0.29 13.92 8.99
C CYS A 396 0.49 12.48 8.49
N HIS A 397 1.69 11.93 8.65
CA HIS A 397 1.98 10.54 8.31
C HIS A 397 1.14 9.54 9.11
N HIS A 398 0.83 9.83 10.37
CA HIS A 398 -0.05 8.96 11.17
C HIS A 398 -1.47 8.95 10.61
N TYR A 399 -2.05 10.12 10.31
CA TYR A 399 -3.38 10.20 9.69
C TYR A 399 -3.41 9.58 8.30
N ILE A 400 -2.41 9.86 7.46
CA ILE A 400 -2.29 9.28 6.14
C ILE A 400 -2.16 7.75 6.22
N LYS A 401 -1.32 7.22 7.12
CA LYS A 401 -1.22 5.76 7.35
C LYS A 401 -2.50 5.15 7.89
N GLY A 402 -3.22 5.85 8.76
CA GLY A 402 -4.54 5.40 9.24
C GLY A 402 -5.54 5.31 8.09
N ILE A 403 -5.55 6.30 7.21
CA ILE A 403 -6.40 6.29 6.00
C ILE A 403 -5.97 5.16 5.06
N CYS A 404 -4.68 4.98 4.78
CA CYS A 404 -4.19 3.88 3.95
C CYS A 404 -4.52 2.50 4.53
N ALA A 405 -4.49 2.35 5.86
CA ALA A 405 -4.87 1.10 6.53
C ALA A 405 -6.36 0.80 6.41
N GLU A 406 -7.22 1.83 6.53
CA GLU A 406 -8.68 1.67 6.35
C GLU A 406 -9.08 1.38 4.90
N PHE A 407 -8.36 1.92 3.91
CA PHE A 407 -8.64 1.67 2.49
C PHE A 407 -7.86 0.47 1.90
N GLU A 408 -7.03 -0.22 2.70
CA GLU A 408 -6.12 -1.30 2.27
C GLU A 408 -5.25 -0.90 1.06
N ILE A 409 -4.65 0.29 1.13
CA ILE A 409 -3.84 0.86 0.04
C ILE A 409 -2.36 0.82 0.43
N ASP A 410 -1.57 0.14 -0.39
CA ASP A 410 -0.12 0.02 -0.23
C ASP A 410 0.66 1.21 -0.84
N ASP A 411 0.10 1.88 -1.86
CA ASP A 411 0.69 3.03 -2.56
C ASP A 411 -0.15 4.31 -2.40
N LEU A 412 0.48 5.38 -1.93
CA LEU A 412 -0.19 6.66 -1.72
C LEU A 412 -0.75 7.28 -2.99
N GLU A 413 -0.18 6.99 -4.16
CA GLU A 413 -0.71 7.46 -5.44
C GLU A 413 -2.09 6.87 -5.76
N GLU A 414 -2.39 5.67 -5.26
CA GLU A 414 -3.67 4.99 -5.46
C GLU A 414 -4.78 5.51 -4.52
N MET A 415 -4.42 6.29 -3.49
CA MET A 415 -5.36 6.82 -2.50
C MET A 415 -6.41 7.75 -3.10
N LEU A 416 -5.99 8.73 -3.90
CA LEU A 416 -6.90 9.69 -4.51
C LEU A 416 -7.84 9.02 -5.53
N PRO A 417 -7.36 8.16 -6.46
CA PRO A 417 -8.23 7.39 -7.35
C PRO A 417 -9.23 6.49 -6.60
N ARG A 418 -8.82 5.85 -5.49
CA ARG A 418 -9.72 4.97 -4.71
C ARG A 418 -10.84 5.77 -4.04
N ILE A 419 -10.52 6.93 -3.47
CA ILE A 419 -11.53 7.81 -2.85
C ILE A 419 -12.47 8.38 -3.90
N GLN A 420 -11.96 8.79 -5.06
CA GLN A 420 -12.79 9.24 -6.17
C GLN A 420 -13.72 8.12 -6.66
N LYS A 421 -13.22 6.88 -6.73
CA LYS A 421 -14.05 5.72 -7.06
C LYS A 421 -15.14 5.47 -6.01
N LEU A 422 -14.81 5.50 -4.72
CA LEU A 422 -15.82 5.38 -3.65
C LEU A 422 -16.84 6.51 -3.67
N SER A 423 -16.43 7.74 -3.96
CA SER A 423 -17.34 8.87 -4.16
C SER A 423 -18.28 8.59 -5.33
N SER A 424 -17.75 8.11 -6.46
CA SER A 424 -18.56 7.74 -7.63
C SER A 424 -19.50 6.56 -7.35
N ASP A 425 -19.07 5.60 -6.53
CA ASP A 425 -19.89 4.46 -6.12
C ASP A 425 -21.01 4.93 -5.17
N LEU A 426 -20.73 5.86 -4.25
CA LEU A 426 -21.73 6.51 -3.38
C LEU A 426 -22.73 7.35 -4.19
N ASP A 427 -22.26 8.11 -5.18
CA ASP A 427 -23.16 8.85 -6.09
C ASP A 427 -24.06 7.87 -6.86
N SER A 428 -23.53 6.72 -7.27
CA SER A 428 -24.31 5.67 -7.94
C SER A 428 -25.34 5.03 -6.99
N ILE A 429 -25.00 4.82 -5.72
CA ILE A 429 -25.92 4.34 -4.68
C ILE A 429 -27.04 5.35 -4.44
N GLN A 430 -26.73 6.65 -4.34
CA GLN A 430 -27.74 7.70 -4.18
C GLN A 430 -28.72 7.71 -5.35
N ILE A 431 -28.22 7.59 -6.59
CA ILE A 431 -29.08 7.49 -7.78
C ILE A 431 -30.01 6.25 -7.69
N CYS A 432 -29.53 5.13 -7.13
CA CYS A 432 -30.35 3.93 -6.94
C CYS A 432 -31.36 4.09 -5.80
N GLU A 433 -31.02 4.80 -4.72
CA GLU A 433 -31.93 5.13 -3.62
C GLU A 433 -33.03 6.09 -4.07
N ASP A 434 -32.68 7.10 -4.85
CA ASP A 434 -33.62 8.05 -5.45
C ASP A 434 -34.58 7.33 -6.41
N PHE A 435 -34.06 6.42 -7.24
CA PHE A 435 -34.89 5.57 -8.09
C PHE A 435 -35.82 4.68 -7.26
N CYS A 436 -35.33 4.02 -6.21
CA CYS A 436 -36.16 3.22 -5.32
C CYS A 436 -37.27 4.07 -4.66
N HIS A 437 -36.96 5.29 -4.23
CA HIS A 437 -37.95 6.23 -3.70
C HIS A 437 -38.98 6.62 -4.76
N ASN A 438 -38.56 6.94 -5.99
CA ASN A 438 -39.48 7.29 -7.07
C ASN A 438 -40.42 6.12 -7.42
N VAL A 439 -39.91 4.89 -7.45
CA VAL A 439 -40.74 3.69 -7.64
C VAL A 439 -41.70 3.49 -6.47
N GLN A 440 -41.23 3.70 -5.23
CA GLN A 440 -42.05 3.59 -4.04
C GLN A 440 -43.15 4.67 -4.01
N ASP A 441 -42.85 5.90 -4.41
CA ASP A 441 -43.82 6.99 -4.57
C ASP A 441 -44.81 6.70 -5.69
N LEU A 442 -44.37 6.12 -6.81
CA LEU A 442 -45.25 5.71 -7.90
C LEU A 442 -46.27 4.65 -7.43
N VAL A 443 -45.81 3.65 -6.67
CA VAL A 443 -46.66 2.57 -6.11
C VAL A 443 -47.58 3.09 -5.00
N ASN A 444 -47.10 4.00 -4.16
CA ASN A 444 -47.86 4.53 -3.03
C ASN A 444 -48.81 5.67 -3.42
N SER A 445 -48.55 6.36 -4.54
CA SER A 445 -49.42 7.38 -5.11
C SER A 445 -50.62 6.71 -5.79
N ARG A 446 -51.46 6.05 -5.00
CA ARG A 446 -52.75 5.54 -5.45
C ARG A 446 -53.77 6.67 -5.74
N ASP A 447 -53.41 7.93 -5.46
CA ASP A 447 -54.36 9.05 -5.42
C ASP A 447 -53.94 10.38 -6.10
N ALA A 448 -52.81 10.46 -6.82
CA ALA A 448 -52.42 11.72 -7.50
C ALA A 448 -52.24 11.55 -9.01
N LEU A 449 -53.26 12.04 -9.71
CA LEU A 449 -53.45 12.14 -11.15
C LEU A 449 -52.37 12.95 -11.89
N SER A 450 -52.20 12.53 -13.15
CA SER A 450 -52.04 13.33 -14.36
C SER A 450 -50.72 14.07 -14.62
N ASP A 451 -50.38 14.05 -15.92
CA ASP A 451 -49.35 14.80 -16.63
C ASP A 451 -47.91 14.24 -16.56
N THR A 452 -47.51 13.47 -17.57
CA THR A 452 -46.96 14.08 -18.79
C THR A 452 -46.55 13.06 -19.84
N ASN A 453 -47.06 13.25 -21.05
CA ASN A 453 -46.52 12.70 -22.29
C ASN A 453 -45.01 12.98 -22.41
N ARG A 454 -44.16 11.95 -22.29
CA ARG A 454 -42.81 11.98 -22.86
C ARG A 454 -42.48 10.66 -23.57
N LYS A 455 -42.80 10.64 -24.87
CA LYS A 455 -42.25 9.66 -25.82
C LYS A 455 -40.75 9.92 -25.99
N THR A 456 -39.92 8.99 -25.53
CA THR A 456 -38.49 8.93 -25.92
C THR A 456 -38.17 7.59 -26.57
N ARG A 457 -37.61 7.70 -27.78
CA ARG A 457 -37.34 6.60 -28.73
C ARG A 457 -36.17 5.73 -28.28
N LEU A 458 -36.30 4.43 -28.50
CA LEU A 458 -35.27 3.40 -28.32
C LEU A 458 -34.00 3.67 -29.13
N GLY A 459 -32.85 3.60 -28.46
CA GLY A 459 -31.52 3.51 -29.07
C GLY A 459 -30.68 2.46 -28.36
N SER A 460 -30.52 1.30 -29.02
CA SER A 460 -29.53 0.20 -28.89
C SER A 460 -28.87 -0.14 -27.53
N PRO A 461 -28.80 -1.44 -27.15
CA PRO A 461 -28.19 -1.88 -25.91
C PRO A 461 -26.67 -2.05 -26.08
N LYS A 462 -25.86 -1.21 -25.44
CA LYS A 462 -24.44 -1.53 -25.21
C LYS A 462 -23.99 -1.13 -23.81
N ARG A 463 -23.68 -2.19 -23.06
CA ARG A 463 -22.94 -2.27 -21.79
C ARG A 463 -23.71 -1.75 -20.58
N LEU A 464 -24.00 -2.70 -19.70
CA LEU A 464 -24.64 -2.51 -18.40
C LEU A 464 -23.71 -1.71 -17.48
N CYS A 465 -23.81 -0.38 -17.54
CA CYS A 465 -23.59 0.46 -16.38
C CYS A 465 -24.94 1.10 -16.01
N LEU A 466 -25.28 1.07 -14.72
CA LEU A 466 -26.45 1.77 -14.17
C LEU A 466 -26.20 3.27 -14.34
N THR A 467 -26.64 3.84 -15.45
CA THR A 467 -26.56 5.28 -15.71
C THR A 467 -27.90 5.92 -15.37
N SER A 468 -27.87 7.13 -14.81
CA SER A 468 -29.07 7.92 -14.44
C SER A 468 -30.12 7.91 -15.56
N GLY A 469 -29.72 8.15 -16.81
CA GLY A 469 -30.66 8.18 -17.94
C GLY A 469 -31.34 6.85 -18.27
N MET A 470 -30.76 5.70 -17.91
CA MET A 470 -31.42 4.41 -18.06
C MET A 470 -32.44 4.16 -16.94
N LEU A 471 -32.15 4.62 -15.72
CA LEU A 471 -33.09 4.57 -14.59
C LEU A 471 -34.27 5.52 -14.82
N ASP A 472 -34.03 6.71 -15.37
CA ASP A 472 -35.09 7.63 -15.79
C ASP A 472 -35.97 7.00 -16.89
N HIS A 473 -35.37 6.30 -17.86
CA HIS A 473 -36.13 5.59 -18.89
C HIS A 473 -37.00 4.46 -18.31
N LEU A 474 -36.45 3.69 -17.37
CA LEU A 474 -37.22 2.66 -16.66
C LEU A 474 -38.35 3.28 -15.83
N MET A 475 -38.12 4.43 -15.20
CA MET A 475 -39.14 5.18 -14.48
C MET A 475 -40.28 5.59 -15.43
N SER A 476 -39.96 6.12 -16.61
CA SER A 476 -40.97 6.43 -17.62
C SER A 476 -41.74 5.20 -18.12
N ILE A 477 -41.11 4.02 -18.20
CA ILE A 477 -41.82 2.78 -18.54
C ILE A 477 -42.79 2.40 -17.41
N LEU A 478 -42.36 2.50 -16.15
CA LEU A 478 -43.22 2.19 -15.00
C LEU A 478 -44.39 3.18 -14.88
N GLU A 479 -44.16 4.47 -15.16
CA GLU A 479 -45.22 5.48 -15.27
C GLU A 479 -46.22 5.14 -16.38
N ASN A 480 -45.74 4.71 -17.55
CA ASN A 480 -46.62 4.25 -18.63
C ASN A 480 -47.40 3.00 -18.23
N TRP A 481 -46.80 2.03 -17.53
CA TRP A 481 -47.52 0.85 -17.06
C TRP A 481 -48.58 1.18 -16.04
N LYS A 482 -48.31 2.15 -15.15
CA LYS A 482 -49.31 2.67 -14.22
C LYS A 482 -50.45 3.36 -14.98
N GLN A 483 -50.14 4.18 -15.99
CA GLN A 483 -51.15 4.81 -16.83
C GLN A 483 -51.96 3.76 -17.62
N ASP A 484 -51.32 2.72 -18.15
CA ASP A 484 -51.99 1.62 -18.84
C ASP A 484 -52.92 0.84 -17.88
N GLU A 485 -52.55 0.70 -16.60
CA GLU A 485 -53.39 0.11 -15.55
C GLU A 485 -54.62 0.98 -15.27
N ASP A 486 -54.45 2.29 -15.11
CA ASP A 486 -55.55 3.26 -14.94
C ASP A 486 -56.48 3.29 -16.17
N ASP A 487 -55.91 3.31 -17.38
CA ASP A 487 -56.64 3.27 -18.65
C ASP A 487 -57.43 1.95 -18.80
N LEU A 488 -56.92 0.84 -18.27
CA LEU A 488 -57.63 -0.44 -18.22
C LEU A 488 -58.79 -0.42 -17.23
N GLU A 489 -58.66 0.24 -16.08
CA GLU A 489 -59.78 0.48 -15.16
C GLU A 489 -60.85 1.36 -15.83
N GLU A 490 -60.45 2.43 -16.51
CA GLU A 490 -61.37 3.30 -17.26
C GLU A 490 -62.03 2.56 -18.44
N LEU A 491 -61.29 1.71 -19.15
CA LEU A 491 -61.83 0.85 -20.20
C LEU A 491 -62.84 -0.15 -19.64
N GLN A 492 -62.56 -0.75 -18.47
CA GLN A 492 -63.50 -1.65 -17.79
C GLN A 492 -64.78 -0.91 -17.39
N LEU A 493 -64.66 0.31 -16.85
CA LEU A 493 -65.81 1.16 -16.50
C LEU A 493 -66.62 1.56 -17.74
N SER A 494 -65.96 1.97 -18.81
CA SER A 494 -66.63 2.35 -20.06
C SER A 494 -67.29 1.16 -20.75
N LEU A 495 -66.68 -0.03 -20.72
CA LEU A 495 -67.28 -1.26 -21.22
C LEU A 495 -68.50 -1.69 -20.39
N ASN A 496 -68.45 -1.56 -19.06
CA ASN A 496 -69.61 -1.79 -18.19
C ASN A 496 -70.75 -0.80 -18.51
N ARG A 497 -70.43 0.49 -18.74
CA ARG A 497 -71.43 1.48 -19.18
C ARG A 497 -72.02 1.14 -20.56
N LEU A 498 -71.19 0.64 -21.48
CA LEU A 498 -71.61 0.23 -22.82
C LEU A 498 -72.47 -1.03 -22.78
N SER A 499 -72.10 -2.04 -22.00
CA SER A 499 -72.85 -3.29 -21.86
C SER A 499 -74.23 -3.04 -21.25
N GLU A 500 -74.33 -2.18 -20.23
CA GLU A 500 -75.62 -1.75 -19.66
C GLU A 500 -76.52 -1.05 -20.68
N ARG A 501 -75.94 -0.35 -21.66
CA ARG A 501 -76.68 0.46 -22.64
C ARG A 501 -77.05 -0.30 -23.91
N VAL A 502 -76.19 -1.21 -24.38
CA VAL A 502 -76.35 -1.95 -25.64
C VAL A 502 -77.02 -3.30 -25.41
N ALA A 503 -76.68 -4.00 -24.31
CA ALA A 503 -77.20 -5.33 -24.03
C ALA A 503 -77.41 -5.59 -22.52
N PRO A 504 -78.33 -4.86 -21.84
CA PRO A 504 -78.57 -5.00 -20.41
C PRO A 504 -79.02 -6.42 -19.98
N TRP A 505 -79.58 -7.22 -20.88
CA TRP A 505 -79.98 -8.61 -20.60
C TRP A 505 -78.81 -9.58 -20.45
N LEU A 506 -77.64 -9.27 -21.05
CA LEU A 506 -76.44 -10.11 -20.99
C LEU A 506 -75.71 -10.03 -19.63
N LYS A 507 -76.07 -9.05 -18.76
CA LYS A 507 -75.52 -8.85 -17.40
C LYS A 507 -73.99 -8.90 -17.33
N ILE A 508 -73.31 -8.39 -18.37
CA ILE A 508 -71.85 -8.33 -18.41
C ILE A 508 -71.41 -7.15 -17.55
N HIS A 509 -70.98 -7.43 -16.32
CA HIS A 509 -70.44 -6.44 -15.40
C HIS A 509 -69.12 -6.94 -14.83
N LEU A 510 -68.03 -6.30 -15.25
CA LEU A 510 -66.67 -6.61 -14.83
C LEU A 510 -66.41 -5.93 -13.48
N THR A 511 -66.07 -6.71 -12.45
CA THR A 511 -65.72 -6.23 -11.10
C THR A 511 -64.38 -6.83 -10.64
N GLY A 512 -63.68 -6.10 -9.76
CA GLY A 512 -62.34 -6.46 -9.29
C GLY A 512 -61.23 -5.99 -10.23
N GLU A 513 -60.01 -6.51 -10.03
CA GLU A 513 -58.80 -6.08 -10.74
C GLU A 513 -58.97 -6.13 -12.27
N PRO A 514 -58.55 -5.04 -12.96
CA PRO A 514 -58.64 -4.92 -14.41
C PRO A 514 -57.74 -5.97 -15.06
N SER A 515 -58.31 -6.73 -16.00
CA SER A 515 -57.56 -7.75 -16.71
C SER A 515 -57.99 -7.77 -18.17
N VAL A 516 -56.99 -7.64 -19.05
CA VAL A 516 -57.18 -7.60 -20.51
C VAL A 516 -57.94 -8.85 -20.99
N SER A 517 -57.68 -10.03 -20.42
CA SER A 517 -58.37 -11.27 -20.80
C SER A 517 -59.87 -11.23 -20.44
N LYS A 518 -60.23 -10.66 -19.29
CA LYS A 518 -61.63 -10.48 -18.88
C LYS A 518 -62.34 -9.46 -19.77
N ILE A 519 -61.66 -8.37 -20.12
CA ILE A 519 -62.18 -7.33 -21.03
C ILE A 519 -62.41 -7.90 -22.43
N ILE A 520 -61.45 -8.65 -22.99
CA ILE A 520 -61.58 -9.33 -24.29
C ILE A 520 -62.75 -10.33 -24.24
N THR A 521 -62.84 -11.17 -23.21
CA THR A 521 -63.95 -12.13 -23.08
C THR A 521 -65.30 -11.43 -22.96
N ALA A 522 -65.36 -10.27 -22.29
CA ALA A 522 -66.58 -9.46 -22.21
C ALA A 522 -66.94 -8.81 -23.55
N MET A 523 -65.94 -8.32 -24.30
CA MET A 523 -66.13 -7.81 -25.66
C MET A 523 -66.57 -8.93 -26.62
N ASP A 524 -65.94 -10.10 -26.57
CA ASP A 524 -66.32 -11.27 -27.38
C ASP A 524 -67.74 -11.71 -27.08
N LYS A 525 -68.19 -11.65 -25.82
CA LYS A 525 -69.60 -11.89 -25.45
C LYS A 525 -70.57 -10.81 -25.93
N LEU A 526 -70.08 -9.59 -26.21
CA LEU A 526 -70.88 -8.50 -26.78
C LEU A 526 -70.88 -8.52 -28.31
N THR A 527 -69.85 -9.08 -28.95
CA THR A 527 -69.68 -9.11 -30.41
C THR A 527 -70.08 -10.44 -31.05
N TYR A 528 -70.03 -11.56 -30.31
CA TYR A 528 -70.56 -12.83 -30.80
C TYR A 528 -72.08 -12.81 -30.75
N ASP A 529 -72.65 -12.66 -31.95
CA ASP A 529 -74.02 -13.02 -32.30
C ASP A 529 -74.35 -14.44 -31.81
N ASP A 530 -75.61 -14.59 -31.44
CA ASP A 530 -76.31 -15.73 -30.84
C ASP A 530 -76.38 -17.01 -31.73
N ASP A 531 -75.40 -17.27 -32.60
CA ASP A 531 -75.42 -18.42 -33.49
C ASP A 531 -74.13 -19.27 -33.41
N VAL A 532 -74.35 -20.54 -33.07
CA VAL A 532 -73.40 -21.67 -33.00
C VAL A 532 -72.80 -21.97 -31.61
N LYS A 533 -73.59 -22.74 -30.85
CA LYS A 533 -73.18 -23.84 -29.96
C LYS A 533 -72.09 -23.53 -28.91
N ALA A 534 -72.59 -23.15 -27.73
CA ALA A 534 -72.39 -23.81 -26.43
C ALA A 534 -70.99 -24.34 -26.02
N GLU A 535 -70.63 -23.90 -24.81
CA GLU A 535 -69.71 -24.51 -23.83
C GLU A 535 -68.21 -24.24 -23.95
N LYS A 536 -67.73 -23.24 -23.18
CA LYS A 536 -67.04 -23.51 -21.91
C LYS A 536 -66.63 -22.21 -21.23
N GLU A 537 -67.28 -21.92 -20.10
CA GLU A 537 -66.67 -21.62 -18.79
C GLU A 537 -67.66 -20.84 -17.93
N ASN A 538 -68.61 -21.59 -17.35
CA ASN A 538 -69.15 -21.26 -16.05
C ASN A 538 -68.82 -22.46 -15.15
N LYS A 539 -68.12 -22.22 -14.06
CA LYS A 539 -67.96 -23.18 -12.96
C LYS A 539 -69.31 -23.36 -12.25
N ASP A 540 -70.20 -24.11 -12.87
CA ASP A 540 -71.17 -24.89 -12.13
C ASP A 540 -70.71 -26.35 -12.23
N ARG A 541 -70.51 -26.95 -11.06
CA ARG A 541 -70.02 -28.32 -10.92
C ARG A 541 -70.90 -29.25 -11.77
N ILE A 542 -70.34 -29.77 -12.88
CA ILE A 542 -70.95 -30.88 -13.62
C ILE A 542 -71.21 -31.97 -12.58
N SER A 543 -72.49 -32.28 -12.35
CA SER A 543 -72.90 -33.26 -11.35
C SER A 543 -72.13 -34.56 -11.60
N ARG A 544 -71.67 -35.20 -10.53
CA ARG A 544 -70.93 -36.48 -10.59
C ARG A 544 -71.68 -37.51 -11.44
N THR A 545 -73.01 -37.45 -11.44
CA THR A 545 -73.90 -38.28 -12.25
C THR A 545 -73.79 -38.04 -13.75
N VAL A 546 -73.58 -36.80 -14.21
CA VAL A 546 -73.37 -36.49 -15.63
C VAL A 546 -72.00 -37.00 -16.07
N LEU A 547 -70.99 -36.86 -15.22
CA LEU A 547 -69.66 -37.40 -15.49
C LEU A 547 -69.70 -38.95 -15.56
N GLU A 548 -70.42 -39.59 -14.63
CA GLU A 548 -70.65 -41.04 -14.63
C GLU A 548 -71.39 -41.49 -15.89
N ASN A 549 -72.41 -40.75 -16.33
CA ASN A 549 -73.11 -41.05 -17.59
C ASN A 549 -72.22 -40.90 -18.83
N ILE A 550 -71.35 -39.87 -18.87
CA ILE A 550 -70.38 -39.68 -19.96
C ILE A 550 -69.36 -40.82 -19.96
N VAL A 551 -68.85 -41.19 -18.78
CA VAL A 551 -67.93 -42.30 -18.62
C VAL A 551 -68.58 -43.61 -19.06
N GLN A 552 -69.83 -43.85 -18.68
CA GLN A 552 -70.59 -45.02 -19.08
C GLN A 552 -70.85 -45.04 -20.59
N HIS A 553 -71.15 -43.88 -21.19
CA HIS A 553 -71.30 -43.77 -22.63
C HIS A 553 -70.00 -44.11 -23.37
N ILE A 554 -68.86 -43.62 -22.91
CA ILE A 554 -67.55 -43.93 -23.49
C ILE A 554 -67.22 -45.42 -23.31
N GLN A 555 -67.54 -45.99 -22.14
CA GLN A 555 -67.40 -47.43 -21.88
C GLN A 555 -68.25 -48.27 -22.84
N THR A 556 -69.47 -47.85 -23.16
CA THR A 556 -70.31 -48.51 -24.17
C THR A 556 -69.85 -48.27 -25.61
N LEU A 557 -69.36 -47.07 -25.94
CA LEU A 557 -68.93 -46.75 -27.32
C LEU A 557 -67.69 -47.55 -27.72
N PHE A 558 -66.81 -47.85 -26.76
CA PHE A 558 -65.58 -48.60 -27.00
C PHE A 558 -65.63 -50.06 -26.53
N ASP A 559 -66.75 -50.53 -25.96
CA ASP A 559 -66.94 -51.87 -25.37
C ASP A 559 -65.90 -52.22 -24.29
N ILE A 560 -65.75 -51.38 -23.26
CA ILE A 560 -64.73 -51.56 -22.22
C ILE A 560 -65.34 -51.40 -20.82
N PRO A 561 -65.04 -52.29 -19.86
CA PRO A 561 -65.58 -52.19 -18.50
C PRO A 561 -65.01 -51.04 -17.64
N SER A 562 -63.91 -50.38 -18.07
CA SER A 562 -63.22 -49.33 -17.29
C SER A 562 -62.46 -48.34 -18.19
N ILE A 563 -62.39 -47.07 -17.78
CA ILE A 563 -61.68 -45.97 -18.48
C ILE A 563 -60.20 -46.32 -18.74
N SER A 564 -59.57 -47.08 -17.84
CA SER A 564 -58.15 -47.46 -17.99
C SER A 564 -57.88 -48.30 -19.25
N GLY A 565 -58.89 -49.02 -19.74
CA GLY A 565 -58.75 -49.84 -20.96
C GLY A 565 -58.93 -49.05 -22.26
N ILE A 566 -59.37 -47.78 -22.20
CA ILE A 566 -59.64 -46.95 -23.39
C ILE A 566 -58.37 -46.81 -24.23
N TYR A 567 -57.21 -46.60 -23.62
CA TYR A 567 -55.96 -46.48 -24.38
C TYR A 567 -55.60 -47.75 -25.15
N ALA A 568 -55.80 -48.93 -24.55
CA ALA A 568 -55.55 -50.20 -25.22
C ALA A 568 -56.53 -50.41 -26.39
N ARG A 569 -57.82 -50.17 -26.17
CA ARG A 569 -58.84 -50.31 -27.21
C ARG A 569 -58.71 -49.27 -28.32
N MET A 570 -58.33 -48.05 -27.98
CA MET A 570 -58.06 -46.99 -28.94
C MET A 570 -56.85 -47.35 -29.81
N ASN A 571 -55.82 -47.98 -29.22
CA ASN A 571 -54.69 -48.51 -29.99
C ASN A 571 -55.10 -49.65 -30.93
N ASP A 572 -56.02 -50.52 -30.51
CA ASP A 572 -56.62 -51.55 -31.39
C ASP A 572 -57.42 -50.90 -32.53
N VAL A 573 -58.23 -49.87 -32.25
CA VAL A 573 -58.99 -49.12 -33.25
C VAL A 573 -58.04 -48.43 -34.24
N TYR A 574 -56.94 -47.83 -33.77
CA TYR A 574 -55.93 -47.24 -34.65
C TYR A 574 -55.21 -48.29 -35.49
N THR A 575 -54.91 -49.47 -34.93
CA THR A 575 -54.32 -50.59 -35.66
C THR A 575 -55.27 -51.08 -36.74
N LYS A 576 -56.56 -51.31 -36.41
CA LYS A 576 -57.58 -51.73 -37.37
C LYS A 576 -57.87 -50.67 -38.43
N LEU A 577 -57.86 -49.38 -38.06
CA LEU A 577 -58.01 -48.29 -39.03
C LEU A 577 -56.81 -48.21 -39.97
N GLY A 578 -55.60 -48.45 -39.46
CA GLY A 578 -54.38 -48.58 -40.26
C GLY A 578 -54.44 -49.76 -41.23
N GLU A 579 -54.90 -50.93 -40.76
CA GLU A 579 -55.19 -52.10 -41.62
C GLU A 579 -56.20 -51.75 -42.73
N VAL A 580 -57.31 -51.11 -42.39
CA VAL A 580 -58.34 -50.68 -43.36
C VAL A 580 -57.78 -49.66 -44.35
N HIS A 581 -56.96 -48.72 -43.89
CA HIS A 581 -56.33 -47.74 -44.77
C HIS A 581 -55.32 -48.40 -45.73
N ASN A 582 -54.57 -49.40 -45.23
CA ASN A 582 -53.69 -50.20 -46.06
C ASN A 582 -54.49 -50.99 -47.11
N VAL A 583 -55.59 -51.65 -46.73
CA VAL A 583 -56.48 -52.36 -47.66
C VAL A 583 -57.05 -51.40 -48.71
N LEU A 584 -57.51 -50.22 -48.30
CA LEU A 584 -58.00 -49.19 -49.22
C LEU A 584 -56.91 -48.75 -50.20
N ASN A 585 -55.68 -48.58 -49.74
CA ASN A 585 -54.55 -48.23 -50.61
C ASN A 585 -54.16 -49.37 -51.56
N THR A 586 -54.20 -50.63 -51.10
CA THR A 586 -54.03 -51.80 -51.97
C THR A 586 -55.12 -51.85 -53.04
N LEU A 587 -56.39 -51.63 -52.68
CA LEU A 587 -57.51 -51.57 -53.63
C LEU A 587 -57.37 -50.42 -54.62
N LYS A 588 -56.93 -49.23 -54.17
CA LYS A 588 -56.62 -48.10 -55.07
C LYS A 588 -55.56 -48.48 -56.08
N ASN A 589 -54.45 -49.09 -55.64
CA ASN A 589 -53.38 -49.53 -56.53
C ASN A 589 -53.88 -50.57 -57.55
N LEU A 590 -54.67 -51.55 -57.10
CA LEU A 590 -55.19 -52.62 -57.95
C LEU A 590 -56.21 -52.10 -58.99
N LEU A 591 -56.95 -51.05 -58.65
CA LEU A 591 -57.89 -50.34 -59.52
C LEU A 591 -57.24 -49.19 -60.33
N GLY A 592 -55.93 -48.96 -60.16
CA GLY A 592 -55.19 -47.88 -60.84
C GLY A 592 -55.62 -46.46 -60.43
N LEU A 593 -56.22 -46.29 -59.25
CA LEU A 593 -56.66 -44.99 -58.72
C LEU A 593 -55.53 -44.28 -57.99
N SER A 594 -55.52 -42.94 -58.01
CA SER A 594 -54.54 -42.12 -57.28
C SER A 594 -54.60 -42.41 -55.77
N PRO A 595 -53.44 -42.47 -55.06
CA PRO A 595 -53.40 -42.71 -53.62
C PRO A 595 -54.19 -41.66 -52.81
N THR A 596 -54.37 -40.45 -53.35
CA THR A 596 -55.09 -39.34 -52.71
C THR A 596 -56.61 -39.35 -52.89
N CYS A 597 -57.17 -40.34 -53.61
CA CYS A 597 -58.61 -40.40 -53.85
C CYS A 597 -59.41 -40.75 -52.58
N LYS A 598 -60.61 -40.16 -52.45
CA LYS A 598 -61.58 -40.45 -51.39
C LYS A 598 -62.05 -41.90 -51.48
N SER A 599 -62.40 -42.53 -50.36
CA SER A 599 -62.88 -43.93 -50.32
C SER A 599 -64.12 -44.18 -51.18
N SER A 600 -64.97 -43.17 -51.38
CA SER A 600 -66.11 -43.23 -52.30
C SER A 600 -65.69 -43.51 -53.74
N ALA A 601 -64.53 -42.99 -54.19
CA ALA A 601 -64.05 -43.21 -55.56
C ALA A 601 -63.64 -44.66 -55.82
N ILE A 602 -63.22 -45.40 -54.77
CA ILE A 602 -62.99 -46.85 -54.86
C ILE A 602 -64.32 -47.55 -55.06
N VAL A 603 -65.34 -47.20 -54.27
CA VAL A 603 -66.69 -47.76 -54.40
C VAL A 603 -67.27 -47.45 -55.78
N ASP A 604 -67.05 -46.24 -56.32
CA ASP A 604 -67.49 -45.86 -57.66
C ASP A 604 -66.71 -46.61 -58.76
N ALA A 605 -65.42 -46.89 -58.57
CA ALA A 605 -64.62 -47.66 -59.51
C ALA A 605 -65.00 -49.15 -59.50
N VAL A 606 -65.22 -49.73 -58.32
CA VAL A 606 -65.74 -51.09 -58.16
C VAL A 606 -67.18 -51.18 -58.71
N GLY A 607 -68.02 -50.18 -58.45
CA GLY A 607 -69.37 -50.07 -58.99
C GLY A 607 -69.38 -49.95 -60.52
N ARG A 608 -68.43 -49.20 -61.09
CA ARG A 608 -68.22 -49.14 -62.56
C ARG A 608 -67.71 -50.44 -63.14
N LEU A 609 -66.80 -51.15 -62.47
CA LEU A 609 -66.37 -52.49 -62.88
C LEU A 609 -67.54 -53.49 -62.83
N PHE A 610 -68.33 -53.46 -61.78
CA PHE A 610 -69.48 -54.32 -61.59
C PHE A 610 -70.55 -54.04 -62.65
N THR A 611 -70.89 -52.77 -62.88
CA THR A 611 -71.83 -52.37 -63.94
C THR A 611 -71.28 -52.60 -65.33
N ALA A 612 -69.97 -52.47 -65.58
CA ALA A 612 -69.37 -52.83 -66.87
C ALA A 612 -69.46 -54.34 -67.11
N HIS A 613 -69.13 -55.16 -66.11
CA HIS A 613 -69.25 -56.62 -66.21
C HIS A 613 -70.71 -57.07 -66.39
N GLN A 614 -71.65 -56.45 -65.66
CA GLN A 614 -73.06 -56.75 -65.75
C GLN A 614 -73.68 -56.22 -67.05
N SER A 615 -73.26 -55.04 -67.56
CA SER A 615 -73.71 -54.51 -68.85
C SER A 615 -73.22 -55.35 -70.02
N THR A 616 -71.99 -55.86 -69.96
CA THR A 616 -71.43 -56.69 -71.04
C THR A 616 -72.15 -58.03 -71.12
N THR A 617 -72.36 -58.67 -69.97
CA THR A 617 -73.13 -59.93 -69.89
C THR A 617 -74.60 -59.74 -70.28
N VAL A 618 -75.26 -58.67 -69.81
CA VAL A 618 -76.65 -58.35 -70.19
C VAL A 618 -76.78 -57.99 -71.67
N LYS A 619 -75.82 -57.27 -72.27
CA LYS A 619 -75.82 -56.97 -73.71
C LYS A 619 -75.64 -58.23 -74.56
N GLN A 620 -74.73 -59.12 -74.17
CA GLN A 620 -74.56 -60.41 -74.84
C GLN A 620 -75.83 -61.27 -74.74
N LEU A 621 -76.51 -61.29 -73.58
CA LEU A 621 -77.79 -61.96 -73.41
C LEU A 621 -78.91 -61.33 -74.26
N LYS A 622 -78.99 -60.00 -74.26
CA LYS A 622 -80.02 -59.24 -75.01
C LYS A 622 -79.89 -59.46 -76.52
N GLN A 623 -78.66 -59.56 -77.05
CA GLN A 623 -78.43 -59.84 -78.46
C GLN A 623 -78.87 -61.25 -78.88
N LEU A 624 -78.77 -62.22 -77.97
CA LEU A 624 -79.19 -63.61 -78.22
C LEU A 624 -80.70 -63.84 -78.05
N LEU A 625 -81.32 -63.22 -77.04
CA LEU A 625 -82.69 -63.55 -76.61
C LEU A 625 -83.75 -62.57 -77.11
N GLN A 626 -83.34 -61.40 -77.62
CA GLN A 626 -84.23 -60.35 -78.16
C GLN A 626 -85.41 -59.99 -77.22
N THR A 627 -85.21 -60.12 -75.91
CA THR A 627 -86.16 -59.75 -74.86
C THR A 627 -85.46 -58.87 -73.83
N GLU A 628 -86.19 -57.91 -73.27
CA GLU A 628 -85.62 -56.89 -72.37
C GLU A 628 -85.67 -57.30 -70.88
N ASP A 629 -86.56 -58.23 -70.52
CA ASP A 629 -86.84 -58.61 -69.14
C ASP A 629 -86.45 -60.07 -68.83
N LEU A 630 -85.93 -60.32 -67.61
CA LEU A 630 -85.54 -61.65 -67.12
C LEU A 630 -86.70 -62.65 -67.13
N ASP A 631 -87.91 -62.23 -66.75
CA ASP A 631 -89.10 -63.07 -66.86
C ASP A 631 -89.45 -63.39 -68.31
N GLY A 632 -89.20 -62.44 -69.23
CA GLY A 632 -89.35 -62.65 -70.67
C GLY A 632 -88.31 -63.63 -71.23
N ILE A 633 -87.08 -63.61 -70.69
CA ILE A 633 -86.03 -64.59 -71.02
C ILE A 633 -86.44 -65.97 -70.52
N ILE A 634 -86.87 -66.10 -69.26
CA ILE A 634 -87.31 -67.37 -68.67
C ILE A 634 -88.49 -67.93 -69.47
N ARG A 635 -89.51 -67.11 -69.74
CA ARG A 635 -90.69 -67.51 -70.49
C ARG A 635 -90.38 -67.89 -71.93
N ARG A 636 -89.48 -67.18 -72.62
CA ARG A 636 -89.00 -67.59 -73.95
C ARG A 636 -88.19 -68.86 -73.93
N LEU A 637 -87.37 -69.08 -72.91
CA LEU A 637 -86.61 -70.31 -72.75
C LEU A 637 -87.55 -71.50 -72.48
N GLU A 638 -88.58 -71.28 -71.67
CA GLU A 638 -89.67 -72.24 -71.42
C GLU A 638 -90.48 -72.51 -72.70
N GLU A 639 -90.93 -71.48 -73.41
CA GLU A 639 -91.61 -71.61 -74.71
C GLU A 639 -90.76 -72.35 -75.73
N HIS A 640 -89.45 -72.06 -75.79
CA HIS A 640 -88.54 -72.76 -76.68
C HIS A 640 -88.34 -74.22 -76.25
N SER A 641 -88.36 -74.51 -74.95
CA SER A 641 -88.28 -75.86 -74.41
C SER A 641 -89.57 -76.68 -74.64
N GLU A 642 -90.73 -76.05 -74.70
CA GLU A 642 -92.02 -76.70 -75.02
C GLU A 642 -92.24 -76.83 -76.54
N PHE A 643 -91.89 -75.81 -77.32
CA PHE A 643 -92.09 -75.81 -78.77
C PHE A 643 -91.17 -76.81 -79.47
N PHE A 644 -89.90 -76.92 -79.07
CA PHE A 644 -88.94 -77.75 -79.80
C PHE A 644 -89.31 -79.24 -79.84
N PRO A 645 -89.74 -79.89 -78.74
CA PRO A 645 -90.19 -81.29 -78.78
C PRO A 645 -91.39 -81.49 -79.70
N ALA A 646 -92.40 -80.61 -79.62
CA ALA A 646 -93.58 -80.69 -80.48
C ALA A 646 -93.23 -80.45 -81.96
N PHE A 647 -92.38 -79.45 -82.24
CA PHE A 647 -91.87 -79.18 -83.57
C PHE A 647 -91.03 -80.35 -84.10
N TYR A 648 -90.17 -80.93 -83.27
CA TYR A 648 -89.32 -82.06 -83.63
C TYR A 648 -90.14 -83.31 -83.93
N GLU A 649 -91.17 -83.60 -83.12
CA GLU A 649 -92.14 -84.68 -83.36
C GLU A 649 -92.87 -84.49 -84.70
N ILE A 650 -93.42 -83.29 -84.95
CA ILE A 650 -94.10 -82.97 -86.20
C ILE A 650 -93.16 -83.08 -87.39
N MET A 651 -91.94 -82.56 -87.25
CA MET A 651 -90.94 -82.60 -88.31
C MET A 651 -90.45 -84.01 -88.60
N ASN A 652 -90.30 -84.87 -87.59
CA ASN A 652 -89.97 -86.28 -87.79
C ASN A 652 -91.10 -87.03 -88.48
N ARG A 653 -92.36 -86.78 -88.12
CA ARG A 653 -93.50 -87.35 -88.87
C ARG A 653 -93.54 -86.87 -90.30
N LEU A 654 -93.21 -85.60 -90.55
CA LEU A 654 -93.08 -85.05 -91.91
C LEU A 654 -91.93 -85.73 -92.67
N PHE A 655 -90.80 -85.99 -92.03
CA PHE A 655 -89.70 -86.75 -92.62
C PHE A 655 -90.13 -88.16 -92.99
N GLU A 656 -90.86 -88.86 -92.12
CA GLU A 656 -91.34 -90.22 -92.41
C GLU A 656 -92.39 -90.25 -93.52
N ILE A 657 -93.39 -89.37 -93.50
CA ILE A 657 -94.46 -89.34 -94.51
C ILE A 657 -93.90 -89.00 -95.91
N LEU A 658 -92.93 -88.08 -95.97
CA LEU A 658 -92.34 -87.63 -97.23
C LEU A 658 -91.11 -88.44 -97.65
N ASP A 659 -90.64 -89.36 -96.81
CA ASP A 659 -89.36 -90.08 -96.89
C ASP A 659 -88.15 -89.16 -97.15
N VAL A 660 -88.06 -88.08 -96.36
CA VAL A 660 -87.02 -87.05 -96.48
C VAL A 660 -86.12 -87.08 -95.26
N ARG A 661 -84.79 -87.14 -95.47
CA ARG A 661 -83.83 -87.30 -94.36
C ARG A 661 -83.30 -85.98 -93.77
N ARG A 662 -83.65 -84.83 -94.36
CA ARG A 662 -83.12 -83.52 -93.95
C ARG A 662 -84.17 -82.42 -94.01
N MET A 663 -84.11 -81.51 -93.04
CA MET A 663 -85.08 -80.41 -92.82
C MET A 663 -85.28 -79.52 -94.06
N ASP A 664 -84.19 -79.21 -94.75
CA ASP A 664 -84.15 -78.37 -95.96
C ASP A 664 -84.91 -78.97 -97.16
N GLN A 665 -85.07 -80.29 -97.18
CA GLN A 665 -85.69 -81.02 -98.28
C GLN A 665 -87.21 -81.22 -98.13
N VAL A 666 -87.78 -80.91 -96.95
CA VAL A 666 -89.21 -81.12 -96.64
C VAL A 666 -90.09 -80.23 -97.51
N ILE A 667 -89.78 -78.94 -97.62
CA ILE A 667 -90.57 -78.00 -98.43
C ILE A 667 -90.56 -78.41 -99.92
N PRO A 668 -89.42 -78.75 -100.55
CA PRO A 668 -89.38 -79.29 -101.90
C PRO A 668 -90.25 -80.54 -102.09
N ALA A 669 -90.21 -81.51 -101.17
CA ALA A 669 -90.97 -82.75 -101.27
C ALA A 669 -92.49 -82.52 -101.16
N VAL A 670 -92.93 -81.66 -100.24
CA VAL A 670 -94.35 -81.26 -100.14
C VAL A 670 -94.83 -80.57 -101.42
N ARG A 671 -94.01 -79.69 -102.01
CA ARG A 671 -94.35 -79.05 -103.29
C ARG A 671 -94.49 -80.05 -104.43
N ALA A 672 -93.62 -81.06 -104.49
CA ALA A 672 -93.69 -82.12 -105.50
C ALA A 672 -94.97 -82.96 -105.36
N LEU A 673 -95.35 -83.35 -104.14
CA LEU A 673 -96.61 -84.07 -103.86
C LEU A 673 -97.84 -83.26 -104.26
N LYS A 674 -97.88 -81.95 -103.93
CA LYS A 674 -99.00 -81.07 -104.31
C LYS A 674 -99.19 -80.99 -105.83
N MET A 675 -98.12 -81.06 -106.62
CA MET A 675 -98.18 -81.03 -108.08
C MET A 675 -98.64 -82.36 -108.71
N LEU A 676 -98.59 -83.47 -107.97
CA LEU A 676 -99.06 -84.80 -108.42
C LEU A 676 -100.52 -85.08 -108.07
N THR A 677 -101.10 -84.35 -107.11
CA THR A 677 -102.49 -84.50 -106.65
C THR A 677 -103.47 -83.50 -107.30
N ASN A 678 -103.07 -82.83 -108.38
CA ASN A 678 -103.93 -81.98 -109.23
C ASN A 678 -103.94 -82.49 -110.67
#